data_AF-A0A3D1F0H3-F1
#
_entry.id   AF-A0A3D1F0H3-F1
#
_cell.length_a   1.000
_cell.length_b   1.000
_cell.length_c   1.000
_cell.angle_alpha   90.00
_cell.angle_beta   90.00
_cell.angle_gamma   90.00
#
_symmetry.space_group_name_H-M   'P 1'
#
loop_
_entity.id
_entity.type
_entity.pdbx_description
1 polymer ?
#
loop_
_entity_poly.entity_id
_entity_poly.type
_entity_poly.pdbx_seq_one_letter_code
_entity_poly.pdbx_strand_id
1 'polypeptide(L)'
;STTFSYQTAGGLDNSPHVYVAGNFDILRYNTPFAGFSTADTGYTISTFFKADSTTNGLNGNYSIGTALLPDANSVMGQNTTGTAYLTAQVSAQATPAGTPTQYVVNLRSWNGSSYIITSSSNVFTLTKGNWCKLTTTYKLTGSDTFSATITIDDFGADGTSSPTRVITYNSTSLSNSSILNADQLWVSLKTGAPVGCGTNALDDLTISLYPDPAIAERQFPSDAGFTDVTLPPYNAAGDGVTDDTAAIQQAINDHTGVIYLPNGTYKVSDRLVFKDTSGNWACFRMIQGQSRDKTIIKLADQCVGFMDANAPKAVLYTASQNTWNPETGSGDQAFMNSICNLTVDAGCGNAGAIGIDYLASNQGTIRDVLIHSSDPAGLGKFGLSTTRSVGPCLIKNLEIRGFDIGWNASGGTLNITAENITLSDQAIYGILNDNMELVIANLVSDNTVPAIHDQSGSIYGNPSVLVLNHAQLRGGASGNYAIESTGNIYLRDVFTSGYYVNAVRHKGVDLIGPYYADVAKPDAKYLSDAPVDTLNLPEEITPQLWDTDLSHWVSVGQPNGTDDTSSIQSAINNAPLGSTLYFPYGTYKVSDTITIGSHIRHVVGMMSTIRVASNHTFTSSSNPKPVFLIQTPSDSINATVLENLFVRMAGITGATAFVDASSKPLTLRNIMIYCYGGAYNNTGTGKLFLEDFAAHGQNGDRVICNNQLVWARQLNVEAGYSTTKPMVENNGSVMWILGFKTERTATFLATTNGMSQVLGAYHLVNSVDPGVPAYTCANSQVSLTFATNGNNPSLNPPQIFDNYLSRTGTGLQTLYLPRSETYGRYGSSSNYQREMMLVNSQ
;
A
#
# COMPACT_ATOMS: atom_id res chain seq x y z
N SER A 1 -35.51 0.84 22.03
CA SER A 1 -35.30 2.25 22.42
C SER A 1 -33.91 2.37 23.01
N THR A 2 -32.92 2.58 22.15
CA THR A 2 -31.55 2.84 22.55
C THR A 2 -31.12 4.01 21.70
N THR A 3 -30.67 5.09 22.33
CA THR A 3 -30.17 6.27 21.63
C THR A 3 -28.84 5.87 21.01
N PHE A 4 -28.85 5.56 19.71
CA PHE A 4 -27.62 5.38 18.95
C PHE A 4 -27.02 6.76 18.74
N SER A 5 -25.86 7.04 19.33
CA SER A 5 -24.99 8.08 18.79
C SER A 5 -24.35 7.51 17.54
N TYR A 6 -25.07 7.61 16.41
CA TYR A 6 -24.46 7.52 15.10
C TYR A 6 -23.59 8.77 14.93
N GLN A 7 -22.36 8.71 15.45
CA GLN A 7 -21.33 9.60 14.96
C GLN A 7 -20.78 8.91 13.71
N THR A 8 -21.11 9.43 12.53
CA THR A 8 -20.15 9.42 11.44
C THR A 8 -18.96 10.26 11.91
N ALA A 9 -18.11 9.68 12.77
CA ALA A 9 -16.70 9.99 12.63
C ALA A 9 -16.37 9.47 11.23
N GLY A 10 -16.04 10.39 10.33
CA GLY A 10 -15.59 9.99 9.02
C GLY A 10 -14.27 9.22 9.15
N GLY A 11 -14.34 7.89 9.27
CA GLY A 11 -13.27 6.94 8.90
C GLY A 11 -13.40 6.60 7.40
N LEU A 12 -12.39 6.53 6.51
CA LEU A 12 -10.99 6.12 6.57
C LEU A 12 -10.96 4.60 6.81
N ASP A 13 -11.37 3.73 5.88
CA ASP A 13 -10.59 3.13 4.79
C ASP A 13 -11.53 2.48 3.75
N ASN A 14 -12.75 3.04 3.58
CA ASN A 14 -13.94 2.34 3.05
C ASN A 14 -14.38 1.09 3.86
N SER A 15 -13.84 0.89 5.07
CA SER A 15 -14.40 0.08 6.17
C SER A 15 -14.80 1.00 7.35
N PRO A 16 -16.09 1.28 7.54
CA PRO A 16 -16.71 1.70 8.78
C PRO A 16 -16.32 0.82 9.96
N HIS A 17 -15.69 1.50 10.88
CA HIS A 17 -15.72 1.18 12.29
C HIS A 17 -17.12 1.55 12.82
N VAL A 18 -17.76 0.63 13.56
CA VAL A 18 -19.05 0.92 14.20
C VAL A 18 -18.87 0.87 15.71
N TYR A 19 -18.68 2.03 16.35
CA TYR A 19 -18.68 2.12 17.80
C TYR A 19 -20.12 1.98 18.32
N VAL A 20 -20.44 0.84 18.95
CA VAL A 20 -21.76 0.61 19.56
C VAL A 20 -21.61 0.55 21.07
N ALA A 21 -21.90 1.67 21.74
CA ALA A 21 -22.15 1.66 23.17
C ALA A 21 -23.60 1.21 23.42
N GLY A 22 -23.81 -0.06 23.77
CA GLY A 22 -25.13 -0.60 24.15
C GLY A 22 -25.37 -2.06 23.79
N ASN A 23 -26.54 -2.58 24.19
CA ASN A 23 -26.96 -3.96 23.89
C ASN A 23 -27.55 -4.05 22.46
N PHE A 24 -27.03 -4.97 21.64
CA PHE A 24 -27.54 -5.30 20.29
C PHE A 24 -27.58 -6.82 20.09
N ASP A 25 -28.53 -7.34 19.29
CA ASP A 25 -28.62 -8.79 19.01
C ASP A 25 -27.67 -9.23 17.88
N ILE A 26 -27.65 -8.44 16.79
CA ILE A 26 -26.81 -8.66 15.62
C ILE A 26 -26.35 -7.30 15.12
N LEU A 27 -25.04 -7.13 14.95
CA LEU A 27 -24.46 -6.00 14.23
C LEU A 27 -24.00 -6.48 12.85
N ARG A 28 -24.25 -5.70 11.81
CA ARG A 28 -23.84 -5.99 10.43
C ARG A 28 -23.14 -4.81 9.81
N TYR A 29 -22.14 -5.10 9.01
CA TYR A 29 -21.36 -4.12 8.29
C TYR A 29 -21.14 -4.60 6.84
N ASN A 30 -21.29 -3.71 5.84
CA ASN A 30 -21.18 -4.02 4.41
C ASN A 30 -19.89 -3.48 3.82
N THR A 31 -18.97 -4.35 3.39
CA THR A 31 -17.72 -3.93 2.75
C THR A 31 -17.73 -4.17 1.24
N PRO A 32 -17.15 -3.28 0.41
CA PRO A 32 -16.83 -3.58 -0.98
C PRO A 32 -15.94 -4.84 -1.04
N PHE A 33 -16.29 -5.78 -1.91
CA PHE A 33 -15.64 -7.08 -1.98
C PHE A 33 -15.04 -7.31 -3.37
N ALA A 34 -13.76 -7.65 -3.41
CA ALA A 34 -13.02 -7.90 -4.65
C ALA A 34 -13.03 -9.38 -5.11
N GLY A 35 -13.80 -10.25 -4.43
CA GLY A 35 -13.82 -11.69 -4.68
C GLY A 35 -12.74 -12.46 -3.90
N PHE A 36 -12.98 -13.74 -3.63
CA PHE A 36 -11.90 -14.69 -3.29
C PHE A 36 -11.30 -15.18 -4.61
N SER A 37 -10.26 -14.50 -5.12
CA SER A 37 -9.79 -14.72 -6.48
C SER A 37 -8.78 -15.86 -6.63
N THR A 38 -8.16 -16.34 -5.54
CA THR A 38 -7.30 -17.54 -5.52
C THR A 38 -7.26 -18.19 -4.12
N ALA A 39 -6.72 -19.41 -4.02
CA ALA A 39 -6.66 -20.27 -2.82
C ALA A 39 -5.78 -19.75 -1.66
N ASP A 40 -5.44 -18.45 -1.65
CA ASP A 40 -4.69 -17.80 -0.58
C ASP A 40 -5.36 -16.50 -0.08
N THR A 41 -6.56 -16.13 -0.58
CA THR A 41 -7.23 -14.89 -0.17
C THR A 41 -7.86 -15.10 1.20
N GLY A 42 -7.38 -14.36 2.20
CA GLY A 42 -7.84 -14.41 3.58
C GLY A 42 -8.60 -13.17 4.01
N TYR A 43 -9.65 -13.31 4.82
CA TYR A 43 -10.33 -12.21 5.49
C TYR A 43 -10.34 -12.43 6.99
N THR A 44 -9.85 -11.44 7.73
CA THR A 44 -9.88 -11.45 9.19
C THR A 44 -11.09 -10.66 9.71
N ILE A 45 -11.65 -11.08 10.83
CA ILE A 45 -12.71 -10.41 11.58
C ILE A 45 -12.35 -10.51 13.05
N SER A 46 -12.42 -9.43 13.83
CA SER A 46 -12.14 -9.50 15.26
C SER A 46 -13.13 -8.72 16.13
N THR A 47 -13.22 -9.05 17.42
CA THR A 47 -14.06 -8.37 18.40
C THR A 47 -13.47 -8.51 19.81
N PHE A 48 -13.47 -7.43 20.59
CA PHE A 48 -13.19 -7.47 22.03
C PHE A 48 -14.48 -7.66 22.82
N PHE A 49 -14.41 -8.43 23.91
CA PHE A 49 -15.54 -8.69 24.79
C PHE A 49 -15.06 -8.96 26.22
N LYS A 50 -15.88 -8.65 27.22
CA LYS A 50 -15.60 -8.96 28.62
C LYS A 50 -16.29 -10.27 29.03
N ALA A 51 -15.53 -11.21 29.59
CA ALA A 51 -16.07 -12.49 30.06
C ALA A 51 -16.78 -12.32 31.41
N ASP A 52 -18.13 -12.29 31.46
CA ASP A 52 -18.90 -12.29 32.72
C ASP A 52 -19.76 -13.56 32.87
N SER A 53 -19.97 -14.00 34.11
CA SER A 53 -20.75 -15.20 34.44
C SER A 53 -22.25 -14.97 34.63
N THR A 54 -22.71 -13.72 34.81
CA THR A 54 -24.12 -13.47 35.20
C THR A 54 -24.93 -12.71 34.18
N THR A 55 -24.32 -11.87 33.35
CA THR A 55 -25.08 -11.07 32.37
C THR A 55 -24.24 -10.73 31.14
N ASN A 56 -23.55 -11.71 30.56
CA ASN A 56 -23.33 -11.79 29.12
C ASN A 56 -22.89 -13.20 28.70
N GLY A 57 -23.82 -13.96 28.15
CA GLY A 57 -23.57 -14.38 26.79
C GLY A 57 -23.06 -15.78 26.52
N LEU A 58 -22.90 -16.68 27.51
CA LEU A 58 -22.55 -18.08 27.21
C LEU A 58 -23.16 -19.03 28.27
N ASN A 59 -24.47 -19.22 28.25
CA ASN A 59 -25.14 -20.29 29.02
C ASN A 59 -26.32 -20.83 28.21
N GLY A 60 -26.17 -22.02 27.62
CA GLY A 60 -27.21 -22.76 26.87
C GLY A 60 -27.74 -22.15 25.56
N ASN A 61 -27.92 -20.82 25.46
CA ASN A 61 -28.57 -20.12 24.34
C ASN A 61 -27.83 -18.85 23.86
N TYR A 62 -26.64 -18.58 24.40
CA TYR A 62 -25.89 -17.36 24.10
C TYR A 62 -24.55 -17.71 23.44
N SER A 63 -24.13 -16.90 22.46
CA SER A 63 -22.89 -17.07 21.70
C SER A 63 -22.29 -15.71 21.36
N ILE A 64 -20.95 -15.61 21.33
CA ILE A 64 -20.24 -14.55 20.61
C ILE A 64 -19.66 -15.13 19.33
N GLY A 65 -19.86 -14.46 18.19
CA GLY A 65 -19.35 -15.00 16.93
C GLY A 65 -19.27 -14.01 15.81
N THR A 66 -18.39 -14.30 14.85
CA THR A 66 -18.16 -13.56 13.61
C THR A 66 -18.82 -14.30 12.44
N ALA A 67 -19.22 -13.58 11.40
CA ALA A 67 -19.70 -14.20 10.17
C ALA A 67 -19.30 -13.41 8.92
N LEU A 68 -19.05 -14.12 7.82
CA LEU A 68 -19.08 -13.61 6.45
C LEU A 68 -20.42 -13.98 5.81
N LEU A 69 -21.04 -13.01 5.15
CA LEU A 69 -22.37 -13.09 4.56
C LEU A 69 -22.30 -12.52 3.13
N PRO A 70 -22.97 -13.11 2.13
CA PRO A 70 -22.89 -12.66 0.74
C PRO A 70 -23.82 -11.48 0.43
N ASP A 71 -24.77 -11.17 1.31
CA ASP A 71 -25.74 -10.10 1.10
C ASP A 71 -26.36 -9.59 2.42
N ALA A 72 -27.08 -8.47 2.32
CA ALA A 72 -27.75 -7.81 3.45
C ALA A 72 -28.87 -8.66 4.08
N ASN A 73 -29.47 -9.56 3.29
CA ASN A 73 -30.60 -10.37 3.72
C ASN A 73 -30.13 -11.57 4.54
N SER A 74 -28.85 -11.93 4.43
CA SER A 74 -28.26 -13.08 5.10
C SER A 74 -28.12 -12.90 6.60
N VAL A 75 -28.43 -13.97 7.36
CA VAL A 75 -28.56 -13.90 8.83
C VAL A 75 -27.78 -15.00 9.53
N MET A 76 -26.90 -14.62 10.47
CA MET A 76 -26.20 -15.55 11.33
C MET A 76 -27.15 -16.25 12.32
N GLY A 77 -27.32 -17.56 12.17
CA GLY A 77 -27.90 -18.43 13.21
C GLY A 77 -29.42 -18.33 13.41
N GLN A 78 -30.20 -17.94 12.39
CA GLN A 78 -31.61 -18.33 12.33
C GLN A 78 -31.75 -19.61 11.51
N ASN A 79 -32.42 -20.61 12.06
CA ASN A 79 -32.85 -21.83 11.35
C ASN A 79 -34.02 -21.51 10.39
N THR A 80 -33.94 -20.42 9.65
CA THR A 80 -34.92 -20.04 8.64
C THR A 80 -34.26 -20.25 7.28
N THR A 81 -34.78 -21.25 6.58
CA THR A 81 -34.51 -21.56 5.18
C THR A 81 -34.34 -20.27 4.35
N GLY A 82 -33.14 -20.01 3.82
CA GLY A 82 -32.98 -19.08 2.70
C GLY A 82 -31.68 -18.30 2.55
N THR A 83 -30.75 -18.25 3.51
CA THR A 83 -29.63 -17.28 3.40
C THR A 83 -28.25 -17.78 3.81
N ALA A 84 -27.26 -17.65 2.91
CA ALA A 84 -25.90 -18.23 3.01
C ALA A 84 -24.97 -17.49 3.99
N TYR A 85 -24.06 -18.22 4.65
CA TYR A 85 -23.08 -17.66 5.59
C TYR A 85 -21.90 -18.60 5.89
N LEU A 86 -20.76 -18.02 6.28
CA LEU A 86 -19.67 -18.66 7.02
C LEU A 86 -19.58 -18.02 8.40
N THR A 87 -19.54 -18.80 9.48
CA THR A 87 -19.48 -18.24 10.84
C THR A 87 -18.61 -19.03 11.79
N ALA A 88 -18.02 -18.31 12.74
CA ALA A 88 -17.27 -18.80 13.89
C ALA A 88 -17.99 -18.33 15.16
N GLN A 89 -18.46 -19.28 15.97
CA GLN A 89 -19.23 -19.00 17.19
C GLN A 89 -18.60 -19.68 18.40
N VAL A 90 -18.27 -18.88 19.40
CA VAL A 90 -17.92 -19.33 20.73
C VAL A 90 -19.22 -19.56 21.50
N SER A 91 -19.43 -20.76 22.02
CA SER A 91 -20.63 -21.11 22.81
C SER A 91 -20.25 -21.86 24.08
N ALA A 92 -20.97 -21.62 25.17
CA ALA A 92 -20.83 -22.45 26.37
C ALA A 92 -21.35 -23.86 26.13
N GLN A 93 -20.69 -24.81 26.79
CA GLN A 93 -21.24 -26.12 27.05
C GLN A 93 -21.98 -26.13 28.38
N ALA A 94 -22.99 -27.01 28.48
CA ALA A 94 -23.67 -27.25 29.74
C ALA A 94 -22.70 -27.93 30.71
N THR A 95 -22.34 -27.25 31.80
CA THR A 95 -21.48 -27.78 32.86
C THR A 95 -22.28 -28.03 34.15
N PRO A 96 -21.94 -29.04 34.96
CA PRO A 96 -22.56 -29.26 36.28
C PRO A 96 -22.48 -28.02 37.17
N ALA A 97 -23.43 -27.88 38.11
CA ALA A 97 -23.39 -26.79 39.07
C ALA A 97 -22.10 -26.83 39.91
N GLY A 98 -21.38 -25.71 39.97
CA GLY A 98 -20.14 -25.58 40.76
C GLY A 98 -18.84 -25.79 39.99
N THR A 99 -18.87 -26.10 38.69
CA THR A 99 -17.67 -26.14 37.83
C THR A 99 -17.54 -24.88 36.97
N PRO A 100 -16.31 -24.44 36.61
CA PRO A 100 -16.12 -23.34 35.66
C PRO A 100 -16.81 -23.62 34.33
N THR A 101 -17.49 -22.61 33.77
CA THR A 101 -18.13 -22.72 32.46
C THR A 101 -17.09 -23.02 31.39
N GLN A 102 -17.33 -24.06 30.60
CA GLN A 102 -16.48 -24.45 29.48
C GLN A 102 -17.07 -23.95 28.17
N TYR A 103 -16.19 -23.61 27.24
CA TYR A 103 -16.54 -23.06 25.94
C TYR A 103 -15.99 -23.94 24.82
N VAL A 104 -16.70 -23.92 23.70
CA VAL A 104 -16.27 -24.52 22.43
C VAL A 104 -16.38 -23.50 21.31
N VAL A 105 -15.56 -23.70 20.29
CA VAL A 105 -15.65 -22.97 19.03
C VAL A 105 -16.46 -23.80 18.05
N ASN A 106 -17.49 -23.22 17.45
CA ASN A 106 -18.29 -23.83 16.40
C ASN A 106 -18.11 -23.07 15.10
N LEU A 107 -17.71 -23.78 14.07
CA LEU A 107 -17.66 -23.29 12.70
C LEU A 107 -18.86 -23.82 11.93
N ARG A 108 -19.54 -22.94 11.22
CA ARG A 108 -20.70 -23.31 10.41
C ARG A 108 -20.58 -22.71 9.02
N SER A 109 -20.90 -23.51 8.01
CA SER A 109 -21.06 -23.06 6.62
C SER A 109 -22.45 -23.43 6.12
N TRP A 110 -23.16 -22.46 5.55
CA TRP A 110 -24.39 -22.68 4.82
C TRP A 110 -24.29 -21.97 3.46
N ASN A 111 -24.46 -22.69 2.37
CA ASN A 111 -24.36 -22.16 1.00
C ASN A 111 -25.73 -21.89 0.36
N GLY A 112 -26.79 -21.77 1.16
CA GLY A 112 -28.17 -21.67 0.65
C GLY A 112 -28.86 -23.02 0.39
N SER A 113 -28.12 -24.12 0.32
CA SER A 113 -28.67 -25.47 0.04
C SER A 113 -28.17 -26.59 0.95
N SER A 114 -26.94 -26.49 1.47
CA SER A 114 -26.27 -27.53 2.27
C SER A 114 -25.55 -26.91 3.47
N TYR A 115 -25.51 -27.67 4.57
CA TYR A 115 -25.01 -27.22 5.86
C TYR A 115 -23.84 -28.06 6.36
N ILE A 116 -22.77 -27.38 6.79
CA ILE A 116 -21.62 -27.99 7.45
C ILE A 116 -21.50 -27.37 8.85
N ILE A 117 -21.36 -28.20 9.88
CA ILE A 117 -21.01 -27.77 11.24
C ILE A 117 -19.77 -28.54 11.67
N THR A 118 -18.77 -27.84 12.19
CA THR A 118 -17.65 -28.45 12.90
C THR A 118 -17.48 -27.74 14.24
N SER A 119 -17.08 -28.47 15.27
CA SER A 119 -16.85 -27.93 16.61
C SER A 119 -15.45 -28.30 17.07
N SER A 120 -14.80 -27.42 17.83
CA SER A 120 -13.50 -27.72 18.43
C SER A 120 -13.63 -28.93 19.36
N SER A 121 -12.71 -29.89 19.23
CA SER A 121 -12.60 -31.02 20.17
C SER A 121 -12.09 -30.57 21.54
N ASN A 122 -11.31 -29.50 21.56
CA ASN A 122 -10.79 -28.89 22.78
C ASN A 122 -11.82 -27.88 23.32
N VAL A 123 -12.14 -28.04 24.61
CA VAL A 123 -12.88 -27.06 25.40
C VAL A 123 -11.89 -26.11 26.07
N PHE A 124 -12.31 -24.87 26.32
CA PHE A 124 -11.49 -23.88 27.03
C PHE A 124 -12.33 -23.12 28.05
N THR A 125 -11.66 -22.44 28.98
CA THR A 125 -12.29 -21.57 29.98
C THR A 125 -11.86 -20.14 29.74
N LEU A 126 -12.72 -19.19 30.08
CA LEU A 126 -12.39 -17.77 30.11
C LEU A 126 -12.33 -17.31 31.56
N THR A 127 -11.36 -16.44 31.86
CA THR A 127 -11.23 -15.87 33.19
C THR A 127 -12.35 -14.86 33.41
N LYS A 128 -13.21 -15.10 34.41
CA LYS A 128 -14.31 -14.19 34.74
C LYS A 128 -13.76 -12.79 35.06
N GLY A 129 -14.38 -11.79 34.46
CA GLY A 129 -14.03 -10.37 34.62
C GLY A 129 -12.95 -9.90 33.65
N ASN A 130 -12.30 -10.79 32.90
CA ASN A 130 -11.27 -10.41 31.94
C ASN A 130 -11.86 -9.99 30.60
N TRP A 131 -11.16 -9.08 29.95
CA TRP A 131 -11.36 -8.77 28.54
C TRP A 131 -10.69 -9.83 27.67
N CYS A 132 -11.33 -10.16 26.56
CA CYS A 132 -10.89 -11.17 25.62
C CYS A 132 -11.09 -10.64 24.20
N LYS A 133 -10.21 -11.02 23.28
CA LYS A 133 -10.38 -10.75 21.84
C LYS A 133 -10.68 -12.06 21.12
N LEU A 134 -11.79 -12.12 20.40
CA LEU A 134 -12.07 -13.17 19.42
C LEU A 134 -11.61 -12.68 18.05
N THR A 135 -10.72 -13.44 17.39
CA THR A 135 -10.30 -13.18 16.00
C THR A 135 -10.64 -14.40 15.14
N THR A 136 -11.14 -14.19 13.94
CA THR A 136 -11.44 -15.23 12.95
C THR A 136 -10.88 -14.83 11.60
N THR A 137 -10.07 -15.70 11.00
CA THR A 137 -9.53 -15.51 9.65
C THR A 137 -10.06 -16.62 8.74
N TYR A 138 -10.83 -16.26 7.72
CA TYR A 138 -11.30 -17.19 6.69
C TYR A 138 -10.38 -17.13 5.47
N LYS A 139 -9.86 -18.25 4.97
CA LYS A 139 -9.09 -18.28 3.71
C LYS A 139 -9.75 -19.21 2.70
N LEU A 140 -9.83 -18.82 1.42
CA LEU A 140 -10.18 -19.76 0.35
C LEU A 140 -9.05 -20.79 0.23
N THR A 141 -9.36 -22.07 0.06
CA THR A 141 -8.39 -23.19 0.00
C THR A 141 -8.67 -24.19 -1.13
N GLY A 142 -9.74 -23.96 -1.89
CA GLY A 142 -10.17 -24.76 -3.03
C GLY A 142 -11.14 -23.96 -3.90
N SER A 143 -11.85 -24.60 -4.83
CA SER A 143 -12.76 -23.90 -5.77
C SER A 143 -13.89 -23.15 -5.06
N ASP A 144 -14.42 -23.69 -3.97
CA ASP A 144 -15.48 -23.09 -3.16
C ASP A 144 -15.29 -23.42 -1.66
N THR A 145 -14.11 -23.87 -1.27
CA THR A 145 -13.84 -24.43 0.06
C THR A 145 -12.93 -23.53 0.86
N PHE A 146 -13.32 -23.23 2.10
CA PHE A 146 -12.63 -22.30 2.98
C PHE A 146 -12.00 -23.00 4.17
N SER A 147 -10.85 -22.50 4.62
CA SER A 147 -10.32 -22.71 5.96
C SER A 147 -10.73 -21.56 6.86
N ALA A 148 -10.80 -21.82 8.17
CA ALA A 148 -10.99 -20.77 9.17
C ALA A 148 -10.03 -20.98 10.34
N THR A 149 -9.30 -19.93 10.71
CA THR A 149 -8.46 -19.88 11.91
C THR A 149 -9.14 -19.00 12.93
N ILE A 150 -9.36 -19.51 14.14
CA ILE A 150 -10.00 -18.79 15.23
C ILE A 150 -9.04 -18.70 16.39
N THR A 151 -8.88 -17.50 16.95
CA THR A 151 -8.12 -17.29 18.17
C THR A 151 -8.94 -16.56 19.21
N ILE A 152 -8.73 -16.92 20.48
CA ILE A 152 -9.14 -16.09 21.61
C ILE A 152 -7.93 -15.78 22.46
N ASP A 153 -7.74 -14.50 22.74
CA ASP A 153 -6.67 -13.99 23.59
C ASP A 153 -7.30 -13.30 24.82
N ASP A 154 -6.79 -13.59 26.02
CA ASP A 154 -7.19 -12.98 27.30
C ASP A 154 -6.27 -11.79 27.62
N PHE A 155 -6.85 -10.60 27.83
CA PHE A 155 -6.19 -9.32 28.07
C PHE A 155 -6.33 -8.83 29.53
N GLY A 156 -6.74 -9.69 30.46
CA GLY A 156 -6.86 -9.34 31.87
C GLY A 156 -8.10 -8.49 32.20
N ALA A 157 -8.29 -8.20 33.49
CA ALA A 157 -9.51 -7.58 34.02
C ALA A 157 -9.81 -6.16 33.50
N ASP A 158 -8.76 -5.44 33.11
CA ASP A 158 -8.82 -4.07 32.58
C ASP A 158 -8.68 -4.01 31.05
N GLY A 159 -8.32 -5.12 30.39
CA GLY A 159 -8.15 -5.21 28.94
C GLY A 159 -6.85 -4.65 28.41
N THR A 160 -5.91 -4.34 29.31
CA THR A 160 -4.61 -3.74 28.99
C THR A 160 -3.44 -4.69 29.27
N SER A 161 -3.69 -5.88 29.82
CA SER A 161 -2.65 -6.87 30.08
C SER A 161 -2.13 -7.49 28.78
N SER A 162 -0.89 -7.94 28.76
CA SER A 162 -0.32 -8.68 27.61
C SER A 162 -1.20 -9.90 27.29
N PRO A 163 -1.57 -10.10 26.01
CA PRO A 163 -2.50 -11.14 25.63
C PRO A 163 -1.97 -12.53 25.92
N THR A 164 -2.76 -13.35 26.62
CA THR A 164 -2.51 -14.78 26.76
C THR A 164 -3.43 -15.55 25.83
N ARG A 165 -2.87 -16.29 24.87
CA ARG A 165 -3.64 -17.14 23.95
C ARG A 165 -4.40 -18.21 24.75
N VAL A 166 -5.73 -18.12 24.73
CA VAL A 166 -6.63 -19.10 25.36
C VAL A 166 -6.87 -20.28 24.44
N ILE A 167 -7.13 -20.03 23.16
CA ILE A 167 -7.34 -21.09 22.17
C ILE A 167 -6.94 -20.62 20.77
N THR A 168 -6.35 -21.54 19.99
CA THR A 168 -6.28 -21.49 18.54
C THR A 168 -7.02 -22.69 17.98
N TYR A 169 -7.93 -22.48 17.04
CA TYR A 169 -8.67 -23.54 16.36
C TYR A 169 -8.66 -23.31 14.86
N ASN A 170 -8.21 -24.33 14.11
CA ASN A 170 -8.09 -24.28 12.66
C ASN A 170 -9.07 -25.28 12.02
N SER A 171 -9.76 -24.88 10.97
CA SER A 171 -10.49 -25.77 10.07
C SER A 171 -9.90 -25.73 8.67
N THR A 172 -10.13 -26.80 7.91
CA THR A 172 -9.61 -26.93 6.54
C THR A 172 -10.67 -27.34 5.51
N SER A 173 -11.97 -27.33 5.85
CA SER A 173 -13.02 -27.81 4.94
C SER A 173 -14.40 -27.20 5.21
N LEU A 174 -14.60 -25.92 4.88
CA LEU A 174 -15.90 -25.24 4.92
C LEU A 174 -16.33 -24.84 3.50
N SER A 175 -17.07 -25.69 2.78
CA SER A 175 -17.54 -25.36 1.42
C SER A 175 -18.67 -24.32 1.43
N ASN A 176 -18.55 -23.26 0.62
CA ASN A 176 -19.54 -22.19 0.48
C ASN A 176 -19.47 -21.41 -0.85
N SER A 177 -20.12 -21.92 -1.89
CA SER A 177 -20.14 -21.28 -3.22
C SER A 177 -20.87 -19.93 -3.27
N SER A 178 -21.81 -19.64 -2.35
CA SER A 178 -22.51 -18.35 -2.32
C SER A 178 -21.60 -17.20 -1.90
N ILE A 179 -20.64 -17.46 -1.01
CA ILE A 179 -19.66 -16.47 -0.55
C ILE A 179 -18.66 -16.14 -1.66
N LEU A 180 -18.29 -17.13 -2.49
CA LEU A 180 -17.38 -16.94 -3.62
C LEU A 180 -17.93 -15.98 -4.68
N ASN A 181 -19.23 -16.10 -4.98
CA ASN A 181 -19.90 -15.36 -6.07
C ASN A 181 -20.57 -14.06 -5.58
N ALA A 182 -20.30 -13.62 -4.36
CA ALA A 182 -20.87 -12.39 -3.85
C ALA A 182 -20.20 -11.19 -4.52
N ASP A 183 -20.97 -10.15 -4.84
CA ASP A 183 -20.43 -8.87 -5.33
C ASP A 183 -20.13 -7.90 -4.16
N GLN A 184 -20.62 -8.22 -2.97
CA GLN A 184 -20.42 -7.50 -1.71
C GLN A 184 -20.35 -8.52 -0.57
N LEU A 185 -19.49 -8.29 0.43
CA LEU A 185 -19.47 -9.12 1.64
C LEU A 185 -19.94 -8.31 2.84
N TRP A 186 -20.80 -8.94 3.61
CA TRP A 186 -21.30 -8.42 4.87
C TRP A 186 -20.62 -9.17 6.02
N VAL A 187 -20.08 -8.43 6.98
CA VAL A 187 -19.57 -9.00 8.22
C VAL A 187 -20.59 -8.81 9.31
N SER A 188 -20.77 -9.83 10.14
CA SER A 188 -21.70 -9.76 11.27
C SER A 188 -21.09 -10.25 12.57
N LEU A 189 -21.50 -9.62 13.66
CA LEU A 189 -21.26 -10.08 15.03
C LEU A 189 -22.60 -10.37 15.71
N LYS A 190 -22.64 -11.47 16.47
CA LYS A 190 -23.80 -11.87 17.27
C LYS A 190 -23.41 -11.95 18.73
N THR A 191 -24.20 -11.36 19.59
CA THR A 191 -24.19 -11.52 21.05
C THR A 191 -25.61 -11.93 21.47
N GLY A 192 -25.79 -12.84 22.44
CA GLY A 192 -27.10 -13.48 22.66
C GLY A 192 -28.16 -12.59 23.35
N ALA A 193 -29.37 -12.52 22.76
CA ALA A 193 -30.72 -12.09 23.21
C ALA A 193 -30.96 -10.75 23.99
N PRO A 194 -32.12 -10.08 23.77
CA PRO A 194 -32.25 -8.62 23.87
C PRO A 194 -32.45 -8.05 25.28
N VAL A 195 -31.88 -6.85 25.46
CA VAL A 195 -32.23 -5.71 26.35
C VAL A 195 -32.82 -6.05 27.73
N GLY A 196 -32.00 -5.88 28.78
CA GLY A 196 -32.49 -5.82 30.17
C GLY A 196 -31.44 -5.92 31.27
N CYS A 197 -30.20 -6.28 30.95
CA CYS A 197 -29.09 -6.34 31.88
C CYS A 197 -28.32 -5.01 31.91
N GLY A 198 -28.05 -4.51 33.12
CA GLY A 198 -27.46 -3.20 33.37
C GLY A 198 -26.02 -3.05 32.84
N THR A 199 -25.78 -1.84 32.33
CA THR A 199 -24.51 -1.11 32.17
C THR A 199 -23.26 -1.85 31.66
N ASN A 200 -22.84 -1.42 30.46
CA ASN A 200 -21.48 -1.34 29.89
C ASN A 200 -20.76 -2.68 29.66
N ALA A 201 -20.83 -3.23 28.44
CA ALA A 201 -20.11 -4.47 28.14
C ALA A 201 -19.54 -4.63 26.72
N LEU A 202 -19.48 -3.57 25.91
CA LEU A 202 -18.77 -3.60 24.62
C LEU A 202 -18.19 -2.20 24.39
N ASP A 203 -16.97 -1.99 24.87
CA ASP A 203 -16.12 -0.90 24.39
C ASP A 203 -15.17 -1.52 23.35
N ASP A 204 -14.96 -0.83 22.23
CA ASP A 204 -14.11 -1.20 21.09
C ASP A 204 -14.57 -2.37 20.20
N LEU A 205 -15.38 -2.00 19.21
CA LEU A 205 -15.60 -2.81 18.01
C LEU A 205 -14.66 -2.36 16.88
N THR A 206 -13.76 -3.24 16.47
CA THR A 206 -13.00 -3.08 15.20
C THR A 206 -13.26 -4.28 14.29
N ILE A 207 -14.10 -4.09 13.27
CA ILE A 207 -14.25 -5.03 12.14
C ILE A 207 -13.26 -4.58 11.07
N SER A 208 -12.08 -5.20 11.01
CA SER A 208 -11.11 -4.96 9.93
C SER A 208 -11.09 -6.12 8.95
N LEU A 209 -11.62 -5.91 7.75
CA LEU A 209 -11.50 -6.84 6.62
C LEU A 209 -10.26 -6.46 5.81
N TYR A 210 -9.10 -6.96 6.21
CA TYR A 210 -7.95 -6.94 5.32
C TYR A 210 -8.06 -8.13 4.39
N PRO A 211 -8.09 -7.96 3.05
CA PRO A 211 -7.66 -9.04 2.20
C PRO A 211 -6.21 -9.32 2.59
N ASP A 212 -5.91 -10.53 3.04
CA ASP A 212 -4.58 -11.12 2.78
C ASP A 212 -4.58 -11.27 1.26
N PRO A 213 -3.98 -10.32 0.50
CA PRO A 213 -4.08 -10.38 -0.94
C PRO A 213 -3.39 -11.69 -1.29
N ALA A 214 -4.14 -12.64 -1.86
CA ALA A 214 -3.49 -13.80 -2.42
C ALA A 214 -2.50 -13.29 -3.46
N ILE A 215 -1.22 -13.50 -3.18
CA ILE A 215 -0.17 -13.05 -4.05
C ILE A 215 -0.10 -14.06 -5.17
N ALA A 216 -0.78 -13.75 -6.27
CA ALA A 216 -0.80 -14.59 -7.44
C ALA A 216 0.64 -14.88 -7.92
N GLU A 217 0.89 -16.13 -8.32
CA GLU A 217 2.16 -16.49 -8.92
C GLU A 217 2.35 -15.71 -10.23
N ARG A 218 3.52 -15.10 -10.41
CA ARG A 218 3.91 -14.35 -11.60
C ARG A 218 4.53 -15.30 -12.61
N GLN A 219 3.72 -15.86 -13.48
CA GLN A 219 4.16 -16.62 -14.65
C GLN A 219 4.00 -15.78 -15.91
N PHE A 220 4.91 -15.95 -16.85
CA PHE A 220 4.94 -15.20 -18.10
C PHE A 220 5.08 -16.17 -19.28
N PRO A 221 4.56 -15.82 -20.47
CA PRO A 221 4.90 -16.52 -21.71
C PRO A 221 6.41 -16.53 -21.93
N SER A 222 6.97 -17.64 -22.42
CA SER A 222 8.43 -17.82 -22.56
C SER A 222 9.12 -16.82 -23.49
N ASP A 223 8.35 -16.19 -24.39
CA ASP A 223 8.81 -15.16 -25.33
C ASP A 223 8.58 -13.72 -24.83
N ALA A 224 8.19 -13.53 -23.57
CA ALA A 224 7.95 -12.21 -22.96
C ALA A 224 9.23 -11.38 -22.70
N GLY A 225 10.41 -11.95 -22.97
CA GLY A 225 11.68 -11.20 -22.95
C GLY A 225 12.26 -10.91 -21.56
N PHE A 226 11.86 -11.68 -20.53
CA PHE A 226 12.52 -11.67 -19.23
C PHE A 226 13.77 -12.56 -19.23
N THR A 227 14.65 -12.36 -18.26
CA THR A 227 15.86 -13.18 -18.05
C THR A 227 15.61 -14.22 -16.97
N ASP A 228 15.38 -15.48 -17.34
CA ASP A 228 15.28 -16.59 -16.38
C ASP A 228 16.68 -16.99 -15.88
N VAL A 229 16.92 -16.85 -14.58
CA VAL A 229 18.24 -17.18 -14.00
C VAL A 229 18.58 -18.68 -14.04
N THR A 230 17.58 -19.55 -14.23
CA THR A 230 17.78 -21.02 -14.26
C THR A 230 18.16 -21.53 -15.66
N LEU A 231 17.98 -20.70 -16.69
CA LEU A 231 18.33 -21.04 -18.07
C LEU A 231 19.78 -20.64 -18.41
N PRO A 232 20.38 -21.25 -19.46
CA PRO A 232 21.69 -20.82 -19.95
C PRO A 232 21.71 -19.33 -20.35
N PRO A 233 22.80 -18.60 -20.07
CA PRO A 233 24.08 -19.09 -19.55
C PRO A 233 24.19 -19.14 -18.01
N TYR A 234 23.16 -18.71 -17.28
CA TYR A 234 23.23 -18.51 -15.82
C TYR A 234 23.14 -19.81 -15.03
N ASN A 235 22.20 -20.68 -15.39
CA ASN A 235 22.05 -22.01 -14.80
C ASN A 235 22.01 -22.01 -13.25
N ALA A 236 21.38 -20.99 -12.64
CA ALA A 236 21.12 -21.00 -11.20
C ALA A 236 20.27 -22.23 -10.84
N ALA A 237 20.65 -22.94 -9.78
CA ALA A 237 20.05 -24.22 -9.44
C ALA A 237 18.74 -24.07 -8.67
N GLY A 238 18.62 -23.07 -7.78
CA GLY A 238 17.42 -22.87 -6.97
C GLY A 238 17.09 -24.03 -6.02
N ASP A 239 18.08 -24.86 -5.68
CA ASP A 239 17.92 -26.11 -4.92
C ASP A 239 18.15 -25.96 -3.39
N GLY A 240 18.53 -24.76 -2.94
CA GLY A 240 18.85 -24.42 -1.55
C GLY A 240 20.22 -24.90 -1.08
N VAL A 241 21.00 -25.54 -1.94
CA VAL A 241 22.28 -26.18 -1.62
C VAL A 241 23.43 -25.56 -2.41
N THR A 242 23.26 -25.47 -3.72
CA THR A 242 24.18 -24.85 -4.68
C THR A 242 24.25 -23.35 -4.43
N ASP A 243 25.46 -22.81 -4.46
CA ASP A 243 25.67 -21.37 -4.32
C ASP A 243 25.36 -20.66 -5.65
N ASP A 244 24.22 -20.01 -5.71
CA ASP A 244 23.69 -19.33 -6.89
C ASP A 244 24.16 -17.86 -7.00
N THR A 245 25.04 -17.40 -6.09
CA THR A 245 25.47 -15.99 -6.04
C THR A 245 26.03 -15.54 -7.39
N ALA A 246 26.95 -16.30 -7.97
CA ALA A 246 27.62 -15.93 -9.22
C ALA A 246 26.64 -15.97 -10.41
N ALA A 247 25.76 -16.97 -10.48
CA ALA A 247 24.78 -17.13 -11.55
C ALA A 247 23.79 -15.95 -11.57
N ILE A 248 23.22 -15.62 -10.40
CA ILE A 248 22.24 -14.52 -10.28
C ILE A 248 22.93 -13.16 -10.48
N GLN A 249 24.13 -12.98 -9.91
CA GLN A 249 24.87 -11.74 -10.11
C GLN A 249 25.22 -11.52 -11.58
N GLN A 250 25.55 -12.59 -12.31
CA GLN A 250 25.81 -12.49 -13.74
C GLN A 250 24.54 -12.09 -14.51
N ALA A 251 23.37 -12.65 -14.18
CA ALA A 251 22.11 -12.23 -14.78
C ALA A 251 21.81 -10.74 -14.54
N ILE A 252 22.08 -10.24 -13.33
CA ILE A 252 21.95 -8.81 -13.00
C ILE A 252 22.92 -7.94 -13.82
N ASN A 253 24.16 -8.40 -14.00
CA ASN A 253 25.19 -7.68 -14.75
C ASN A 253 24.84 -7.55 -16.24
N ASP A 254 24.34 -8.64 -16.81
CA ASP A 254 24.12 -8.77 -18.26
C ASP A 254 22.85 -8.06 -18.74
N HIS A 255 21.82 -7.93 -17.88
CA HIS A 255 20.48 -7.53 -18.33
C HIS A 255 19.89 -6.34 -17.58
N THR A 256 19.10 -5.55 -18.34
CA THR A 256 18.10 -4.60 -17.83
C THR A 256 16.70 -5.17 -18.04
N GLY A 257 15.69 -4.62 -17.38
CA GLY A 257 14.33 -5.15 -17.43
C GLY A 257 14.08 -6.22 -16.36
N VAL A 258 13.29 -7.24 -16.69
CA VAL A 258 12.85 -8.27 -15.74
C VAL A 258 13.88 -9.40 -15.63
N ILE A 259 14.45 -9.56 -14.44
CA ILE A 259 15.29 -10.70 -14.04
C ILE A 259 14.40 -11.62 -13.21
N TYR A 260 14.09 -12.79 -13.76
CA TYR A 260 13.08 -13.71 -13.27
C TYR A 260 13.71 -14.86 -12.49
N LEU A 261 13.19 -15.10 -11.29
CA LEU A 261 13.54 -16.25 -10.45
C LEU A 261 12.29 -17.14 -10.35
N PRO A 262 12.27 -18.31 -11.02
CA PRO A 262 11.27 -19.34 -10.78
C PRO A 262 11.22 -19.77 -9.31
N ASN A 263 10.14 -20.46 -8.92
CA ASN A 263 10.04 -21.05 -7.57
C ASN A 263 11.26 -21.94 -7.27
N GLY A 264 11.90 -21.71 -6.14
CA GLY A 264 13.16 -22.32 -5.75
C GLY A 264 13.78 -21.60 -4.56
N THR A 265 14.76 -22.22 -3.91
CA THR A 265 15.60 -21.58 -2.89
C THR A 265 16.99 -21.34 -3.47
N TYR A 266 17.33 -20.09 -3.67
CA TYR A 266 18.59 -19.65 -4.23
C TYR A 266 19.53 -19.28 -3.09
N LYS A 267 20.44 -20.18 -2.76
CA LYS A 267 21.42 -19.93 -1.70
C LYS A 267 22.47 -18.95 -2.22
N VAL A 268 22.74 -17.90 -1.46
CA VAL A 268 23.79 -16.92 -1.76
C VAL A 268 24.79 -16.80 -0.61
N SER A 269 26.06 -16.57 -0.91
CA SER A 269 27.14 -16.36 0.06
C SER A 269 27.79 -14.97 -0.05
N ASP A 270 27.26 -14.11 -0.92
CA ASP A 270 27.62 -12.70 -0.98
C ASP A 270 26.41 -11.86 -1.43
N ARG A 271 26.56 -10.53 -1.39
CA ARG A 271 25.55 -9.57 -1.82
C ARG A 271 25.32 -9.63 -3.33
N LEU A 272 24.06 -9.49 -3.72
CA LEU A 272 23.63 -9.25 -5.09
C LEU A 272 23.51 -7.73 -5.31
N VAL A 273 24.27 -7.18 -6.25
CA VAL A 273 24.38 -5.73 -6.52
C VAL A 273 23.94 -5.37 -7.92
N PHE A 274 23.27 -4.22 -8.07
CA PHE A 274 22.91 -3.71 -9.40
C PHE A 274 24.10 -3.03 -10.06
N LYS A 275 24.89 -3.82 -10.78
CA LYS A 275 25.98 -3.36 -11.64
C LYS A 275 25.76 -3.83 -13.06
N ASP A 276 26.42 -3.20 -14.02
CA ASP A 276 26.56 -3.70 -15.39
C ASP A 276 27.79 -4.62 -15.55
N THR A 277 27.97 -5.20 -16.73
CA THR A 277 29.14 -6.03 -17.08
C THR A 277 30.48 -5.28 -17.02
N SER A 278 30.46 -3.95 -17.01
CA SER A 278 31.65 -3.10 -16.85
C SER A 278 31.94 -2.78 -15.38
N GLY A 279 31.10 -3.24 -14.44
CA GLY A 279 31.23 -3.01 -13.01
C GLY A 279 30.69 -1.66 -12.54
N ASN A 280 30.01 -0.90 -13.41
CA ASN A 280 29.37 0.36 -13.04
C ASN A 280 28.03 0.10 -12.36
N TRP A 281 27.67 0.94 -11.39
CA TRP A 281 26.33 0.93 -10.82
C TRP A 281 25.27 1.28 -11.87
N ALA A 282 24.14 0.58 -11.82
CA ALA A 282 23.09 0.71 -12.82
C ALA A 282 21.69 0.54 -12.21
N CYS A 283 20.67 0.99 -12.95
CA CYS A 283 19.26 0.89 -12.56
C CYS A 283 18.43 0.24 -13.69
N PHE A 284 17.10 0.46 -13.74
CA PHE A 284 16.17 -0.12 -14.72
C PHE A 284 16.09 -1.64 -14.66
N ARG A 285 16.03 -2.20 -13.45
CA ARG A 285 15.99 -3.65 -13.23
C ARG A 285 14.88 -4.02 -12.25
N MET A 286 14.11 -5.04 -12.61
CA MET A 286 13.15 -5.68 -11.74
C MET A 286 13.62 -7.09 -11.38
N ILE A 287 13.83 -7.36 -10.10
CA ILE A 287 13.95 -8.74 -9.61
C ILE A 287 12.53 -9.25 -9.38
N GLN A 288 12.12 -10.23 -10.18
CA GLN A 288 10.78 -10.78 -10.17
C GLN A 288 10.82 -12.24 -9.78
N GLY A 289 10.37 -12.57 -8.57
CA GLY A 289 10.11 -13.96 -8.22
C GLY A 289 8.81 -14.46 -8.83
N GLN A 290 8.70 -15.78 -9.02
CA GLN A 290 7.44 -16.41 -9.40
C GLN A 290 6.42 -16.32 -8.27
N SER A 291 6.84 -16.39 -7.01
CA SER A 291 5.95 -16.40 -5.84
C SER A 291 6.67 -15.84 -4.62
N ARG A 292 5.97 -15.02 -3.81
CA ARG A 292 6.52 -14.50 -2.55
C ARG A 292 7.08 -15.63 -1.69
N ASP A 293 6.28 -16.68 -1.48
CA ASP A 293 6.55 -17.68 -0.44
C ASP A 293 7.39 -18.87 -0.94
N LYS A 294 7.56 -19.02 -2.26
CA LYS A 294 8.29 -20.16 -2.86
C LYS A 294 9.54 -19.76 -3.64
N THR A 295 9.70 -18.48 -3.97
CA THR A 295 10.95 -17.95 -4.54
C THR A 295 11.75 -17.29 -3.42
N ILE A 296 12.81 -17.96 -2.95
CA ILE A 296 13.55 -17.55 -1.75
C ILE A 296 15.00 -17.28 -2.12
N ILE A 297 15.47 -16.05 -1.97
CA ILE A 297 16.90 -15.73 -1.96
C ILE A 297 17.37 -15.88 -0.52
N LYS A 298 18.15 -16.92 -0.22
CA LYS A 298 18.60 -17.24 1.14
C LYS A 298 20.09 -17.02 1.31
N LEU A 299 20.46 -16.10 2.20
CA LEU A 299 21.85 -15.95 2.64
C LEU A 299 22.30 -17.22 3.37
N ALA A 300 23.50 -17.70 3.07
CA ALA A 300 24.09 -18.83 3.75
C ALA A 300 24.17 -18.60 5.27
N ASP A 301 23.97 -19.64 6.07
CA ASP A 301 24.12 -19.53 7.51
C ASP A 301 25.59 -19.22 7.87
N GLN A 302 25.79 -18.40 8.91
CA GLN A 302 27.11 -17.95 9.37
C GLN A 302 28.00 -17.43 8.22
N CYS A 303 27.39 -16.67 7.31
CA CYS A 303 28.04 -16.19 6.11
C CYS A 303 29.13 -15.17 6.45
N VAL A 304 30.35 -15.45 5.98
CA VAL A 304 31.49 -14.56 6.16
C VAL A 304 31.15 -13.16 5.62
N GLY A 305 31.40 -12.14 6.43
CA GLY A 305 31.10 -10.73 6.10
C GLY A 305 29.67 -10.27 6.46
N PHE A 306 28.82 -11.15 6.99
CA PHE A 306 27.46 -10.81 7.47
C PHE A 306 27.25 -11.09 8.96
N MET A 307 28.26 -11.61 9.67
CA MET A 307 28.14 -11.98 11.09
C MET A 307 28.32 -10.80 12.05
N ASP A 308 28.96 -9.71 11.63
CA ASP A 308 29.26 -8.55 12.49
C ASP A 308 28.19 -7.46 12.37
N ALA A 309 27.42 -7.26 13.44
CA ALA A 309 26.38 -6.23 13.52
C ALA A 309 26.91 -4.79 13.38
N ASN A 310 28.22 -4.56 13.57
CA ASN A 310 28.85 -3.25 13.42
C ASN A 310 29.34 -2.97 11.99
N ALA A 311 29.31 -3.98 11.11
CA ALA A 311 29.70 -3.86 9.71
C ALA A 311 28.56 -4.41 8.81
N PRO A 312 27.37 -3.78 8.84
CA PRO A 312 26.20 -4.35 8.22
C PRO A 312 26.32 -4.41 6.70
N LYS A 313 25.75 -5.47 6.11
CA LYS A 313 25.90 -5.81 4.69
C LYS A 313 24.59 -6.37 4.14
N ALA A 314 24.13 -5.83 3.02
CA ALA A 314 22.88 -6.26 2.40
C ALA A 314 23.00 -7.53 1.57
N VAL A 315 21.96 -8.37 1.58
CA VAL A 315 21.82 -9.52 0.67
C VAL A 315 21.46 -9.03 -0.73
N LEU A 316 20.45 -8.16 -0.85
CA LEU A 316 20.07 -7.53 -2.12
C LEU A 316 20.28 -6.00 -2.06
N TYR A 317 20.98 -5.45 -3.06
CA TYR A 317 21.48 -4.08 -3.03
C TYR A 317 21.25 -3.38 -4.39
N THR A 318 20.19 -2.58 -4.49
CA THR A 318 19.88 -1.85 -5.74
C THR A 318 20.70 -0.55 -5.84
N ALA A 319 20.74 0.08 -7.02
CA ALA A 319 21.62 1.22 -7.24
C ALA A 319 21.06 2.27 -8.20
N SER A 320 21.67 3.45 -8.12
CA SER A 320 21.47 4.55 -9.06
C SER A 320 22.37 4.37 -10.28
N GLN A 321 21.89 4.73 -11.48
CA GLN A 321 22.83 5.12 -12.53
C GLN A 321 23.35 6.54 -12.20
N ASN A 322 24.55 6.92 -12.63
CA ASN A 322 25.13 8.25 -12.33
C ASN A 322 25.19 8.59 -10.83
N THR A 323 25.82 7.70 -10.06
CA THR A 323 25.92 7.80 -8.61
C THR A 323 26.64 9.06 -8.14
N TRP A 324 26.16 9.67 -7.06
CA TRP A 324 26.90 10.72 -6.34
C TRP A 324 28.10 10.15 -5.58
N ASN A 325 28.00 8.88 -5.15
CA ASN A 325 29.09 8.15 -4.53
C ASN A 325 29.33 6.83 -5.28
N PRO A 326 30.46 6.70 -6.01
CA PRO A 326 30.78 5.50 -6.77
C PRO A 326 31.11 4.28 -5.90
N GLU A 327 31.35 4.45 -4.59
CA GLU A 327 31.59 3.34 -3.67
C GLU A 327 30.29 2.68 -3.20
N THR A 328 29.21 3.46 -3.06
CA THR A 328 27.97 3.00 -2.44
C THR A 328 26.80 2.86 -3.42
N GLY A 329 26.94 3.31 -4.67
CA GLY A 329 25.84 3.22 -5.64
C GLY A 329 24.69 4.21 -5.38
N SER A 330 24.86 5.17 -4.45
CA SER A 330 23.83 6.15 -4.09
C SER A 330 23.69 7.26 -5.13
N GLY A 331 22.47 7.72 -5.36
CA GLY A 331 22.16 8.83 -6.28
C GLY A 331 20.67 8.95 -6.55
N ASP A 332 20.27 9.97 -7.29
CA ASP A 332 18.89 10.36 -7.59
C ASP A 332 18.33 9.81 -8.92
N GLN A 333 19.08 8.97 -9.61
CA GLN A 333 18.67 8.34 -10.87
C GLN A 333 18.53 6.82 -10.75
N ALA A 334 17.95 6.33 -9.65
CA ALA A 334 17.67 4.90 -9.47
C ALA A 334 16.33 4.49 -10.09
N PHE A 335 16.12 4.85 -11.35
CA PHE A 335 14.83 4.70 -12.02
C PHE A 335 14.45 3.23 -12.25
N MET A 336 13.17 2.94 -12.05
CA MET A 336 12.52 1.66 -12.33
C MET A 336 13.19 0.43 -11.69
N ASN A 337 13.87 0.63 -10.56
CA ASN A 337 14.32 -0.49 -9.74
C ASN A 337 13.13 -1.07 -8.99
N SER A 338 12.91 -2.37 -9.13
CA SER A 338 11.81 -3.06 -8.44
C SER A 338 12.20 -4.44 -7.92
N ILE A 339 11.56 -4.87 -6.83
CA ILE A 339 11.72 -6.19 -6.22
C ILE A 339 10.32 -6.72 -5.93
N CYS A 340 9.93 -7.79 -6.62
CA CYS A 340 8.54 -8.25 -6.65
C CYS A 340 8.42 -9.75 -6.37
N ASN A 341 7.40 -10.15 -5.61
CA ASN A 341 6.94 -11.54 -5.45
C ASN A 341 8.04 -12.54 -5.06
N LEU A 342 8.83 -12.23 -4.03
CA LEU A 342 9.87 -13.13 -3.51
C LEU A 342 10.10 -12.98 -2.00
N THR A 343 10.83 -13.91 -1.42
CA THR A 343 11.36 -13.83 -0.06
C THR A 343 12.87 -13.58 -0.08
N VAL A 344 13.35 -12.70 0.80
CA VAL A 344 14.78 -12.59 1.15
C VAL A 344 14.97 -13.10 2.58
N ASP A 345 15.69 -14.21 2.73
CA ASP A 345 16.00 -14.84 4.02
C ASP A 345 17.45 -14.54 4.43
N ALA A 346 17.65 -13.95 5.60
CA ALA A 346 18.96 -13.59 6.14
C ALA A 346 19.77 -14.78 6.66
N GLY A 347 19.21 -15.99 6.73
CA GLY A 347 19.88 -17.18 7.28
C GLY A 347 20.15 -17.07 8.79
N CYS A 348 20.78 -18.10 9.35
CA CYS A 348 21.11 -18.16 10.78
C CYS A 348 22.51 -17.60 11.08
N GLY A 349 22.69 -16.94 12.23
CA GLY A 349 23.98 -16.46 12.72
C GLY A 349 24.54 -15.21 12.00
N ASN A 350 23.72 -14.50 11.23
CA ASN A 350 24.13 -13.36 10.40
C ASN A 350 23.69 -12.01 11.01
N ALA A 351 24.22 -11.67 12.20
CA ALA A 351 23.79 -10.47 12.94
C ALA A 351 24.04 -9.13 12.22
N GLY A 352 24.93 -9.08 11.22
CA GLY A 352 25.18 -7.93 10.34
C GLY A 352 24.36 -7.92 9.05
N ALA A 353 23.50 -8.90 8.80
CA ALA A 353 22.73 -8.94 7.56
C ALA A 353 21.72 -7.80 7.46
N ILE A 354 21.72 -7.13 6.31
CA ILE A 354 20.58 -6.34 5.84
C ILE A 354 19.83 -7.22 4.84
N GLY A 355 18.53 -7.40 4.95
CA GLY A 355 17.78 -8.15 3.95
C GLY A 355 17.87 -7.45 2.58
N ILE A 356 17.31 -6.25 2.51
CA ILE A 356 17.34 -5.42 1.30
C ILE A 356 17.85 -4.03 1.65
N ASP A 357 18.87 -3.55 0.94
CA ASP A 357 19.23 -2.14 0.88
C ASP A 357 18.69 -1.57 -0.43
N TYR A 358 17.60 -0.82 -0.30
CA TYR A 358 16.76 -0.40 -1.41
C TYR A 358 16.98 1.06 -1.79
N LEU A 359 17.18 1.24 -3.09
CA LEU A 359 17.30 2.50 -3.77
C LEU A 359 16.50 2.49 -5.07
N ALA A 360 15.55 3.40 -5.15
CA ALA A 360 14.73 3.72 -6.30
C ALA A 360 14.48 5.23 -6.37
N SER A 361 14.24 5.76 -7.57
CA SER A 361 13.91 7.16 -7.80
C SER A 361 12.81 7.26 -8.84
N ASN A 362 11.89 8.20 -8.63
CA ASN A 362 10.73 8.52 -9.48
C ASN A 362 9.69 7.41 -9.62
N GLN A 363 10.06 6.28 -10.23
CA GLN A 363 9.27 5.06 -10.34
C GLN A 363 10.14 3.92 -9.84
N GLY A 364 9.57 3.06 -9.01
CA GLY A 364 10.25 1.88 -8.49
C GLY A 364 9.49 1.33 -7.31
N THR A 365 9.42 0.00 -7.24
CA THR A 365 8.52 -0.67 -6.31
C THR A 365 9.16 -1.86 -5.59
N ILE A 366 8.99 -1.94 -4.27
CA ILE A 366 8.98 -3.23 -3.56
C ILE A 366 7.52 -3.68 -3.48
N ARG A 367 7.20 -4.87 -3.97
CA ARG A 367 5.82 -5.39 -3.95
C ARG A 367 5.74 -6.87 -3.66
N ASP A 368 4.84 -7.25 -2.77
CA ASP A 368 4.54 -8.66 -2.50
C ASP A 368 5.81 -9.40 -2.03
N VAL A 369 6.54 -8.82 -1.06
CA VAL A 369 7.85 -9.31 -0.59
C VAL A 369 7.79 -9.68 0.88
N LEU A 370 8.48 -10.76 1.24
CA LEU A 370 8.81 -11.11 2.63
C LEU A 370 10.31 -10.93 2.84
N ILE A 371 10.69 -10.22 3.91
CA ILE A 371 12.06 -10.19 4.41
C ILE A 371 12.07 -10.89 5.75
N HIS A 372 12.88 -11.93 5.91
CA HIS A 372 12.79 -12.81 7.06
C HIS A 372 14.18 -13.17 7.56
N SER A 373 14.36 -13.23 8.88
CA SER A 373 15.48 -13.96 9.49
C SER A 373 15.03 -15.35 9.92
N SER A 374 15.56 -16.40 9.28
CA SER A 374 15.32 -17.79 9.72
C SER A 374 16.09 -18.20 10.99
N ASP A 375 16.87 -17.28 11.58
CA ASP A 375 17.53 -17.51 12.86
C ASP A 375 16.48 -17.67 13.99
N PRO A 376 16.59 -18.67 14.88
CA PRO A 376 15.64 -18.83 16.00
C PRO A 376 15.54 -17.64 16.95
N ALA A 377 16.57 -16.79 17.02
CA ALA A 377 16.58 -15.54 17.79
C ALA A 377 16.24 -14.31 16.94
N GLY A 378 15.93 -14.48 15.65
CA GLY A 378 15.60 -13.39 14.73
C GLY A 378 16.80 -12.49 14.38
N LEU A 379 18.04 -13.02 14.41
CA LEU A 379 19.25 -12.22 14.16
C LEU A 379 19.28 -11.56 12.77
N GLY A 380 19.80 -10.33 12.73
CA GLY A 380 20.00 -9.54 11.52
C GLY A 380 19.98 -8.06 11.87
N LYS A 381 20.67 -7.21 11.10
CA LYS A 381 20.75 -5.79 11.43
C LYS A 381 19.51 -5.02 11.01
N PHE A 382 19.17 -5.05 9.73
CA PHE A 382 18.01 -4.35 9.18
C PHE A 382 17.23 -5.28 8.25
N GLY A 383 15.91 -5.36 8.36
CA GLY A 383 15.12 -6.03 7.32
C GLY A 383 15.23 -5.26 6.00
N LEU A 384 14.76 -4.03 6.03
CA LEU A 384 14.85 -3.07 4.94
C LEU A 384 15.70 -1.86 5.35
N SER A 385 16.64 -1.46 4.49
CA SER A 385 17.38 -0.20 4.60
C SER A 385 17.07 0.69 3.41
N THR A 386 16.75 1.96 3.68
CA THR A 386 16.47 2.97 2.66
C THR A 386 17.23 4.26 2.95
N THR A 387 18.54 4.14 3.21
CA THR A 387 19.39 5.23 3.74
C THR A 387 20.23 5.92 2.66
N ARG A 388 20.10 5.53 1.39
CA ARG A 388 20.96 5.96 0.27
C ARG A 388 20.28 6.94 -0.70
N SER A 389 19.54 7.89 -0.14
CA SER A 389 18.81 8.92 -0.90
C SER A 389 17.65 8.37 -1.75
N VAL A 390 16.88 7.45 -1.16
CA VAL A 390 15.74 6.83 -1.86
C VAL A 390 14.59 7.82 -2.09
N GLY A 391 13.79 7.51 -3.10
CA GLY A 391 12.48 8.11 -3.33
C GLY A 391 12.43 9.01 -4.58
N PRO A 392 11.22 9.46 -4.98
CA PRO A 392 9.97 8.85 -4.55
C PRO A 392 9.83 7.43 -5.11
N CYS A 393 9.23 6.54 -4.34
CA CYS A 393 9.02 5.13 -4.70
C CYS A 393 7.85 4.54 -3.90
N LEU A 394 7.35 3.37 -4.32
CA LEU A 394 6.28 2.65 -3.65
C LEU A 394 6.82 1.40 -2.94
N ILE A 395 6.35 1.15 -1.72
CA ILE A 395 6.58 -0.10 -0.99
C ILE A 395 5.21 -0.67 -0.61
N LYS A 396 4.82 -1.81 -1.18
CA LYS A 396 3.46 -2.32 -1.03
C LYS A 396 3.44 -3.81 -0.68
N ASN A 397 2.61 -4.22 0.27
CA ASN A 397 2.51 -5.62 0.70
C ASN A 397 3.89 -6.18 1.10
N LEU A 398 4.57 -5.50 2.03
CA LEU A 398 5.86 -5.90 2.55
C LEU A 398 5.70 -6.45 3.96
N GLU A 399 6.22 -7.64 4.19
CA GLU A 399 6.32 -8.24 5.52
C GLU A 399 7.78 -8.36 5.95
N ILE A 400 8.08 -8.01 7.20
CA ILE A 400 9.41 -8.13 7.80
C ILE A 400 9.32 -8.86 9.15
N ARG A 401 10.04 -9.99 9.28
CA ARG A 401 10.08 -10.81 10.49
C ARG A 401 11.51 -10.94 11.03
N GLY A 402 11.71 -10.64 12.32
CA GLY A 402 13.02 -10.63 12.97
C GLY A 402 13.77 -9.30 12.79
N PHE A 403 15.10 -9.34 12.87
CA PHE A 403 16.06 -8.23 12.79
C PHE A 403 16.06 -7.30 14.03
N ASP A 404 17.17 -6.60 14.26
CA ASP A 404 17.23 -5.51 15.24
C ASP A 404 16.18 -4.44 14.90
N ILE A 405 16.19 -3.98 13.64
CA ILE A 405 15.23 -3.00 13.13
C ILE A 405 14.58 -3.53 11.87
N GLY A 406 13.25 -3.46 11.80
CA GLY A 406 12.50 -3.92 10.64
C GLY A 406 12.80 -3.04 9.41
N TRP A 407 12.58 -1.74 9.53
CA TRP A 407 12.87 -0.75 8.49
C TRP A 407 13.72 0.41 9.02
N ASN A 408 14.95 0.53 8.51
CA ASN A 408 15.84 1.67 8.76
C ASN A 408 15.79 2.68 7.60
N ALA A 409 15.14 3.82 7.81
CA ALA A 409 14.97 4.87 6.83
C ALA A 409 15.77 6.12 7.20
N SER A 410 16.56 6.66 6.26
CA SER A 410 17.26 7.93 6.47
C SER A 410 17.66 8.62 5.15
N GLY A 411 18.15 9.86 5.25
CA GLY A 411 18.81 10.56 4.15
C GLY A 411 18.14 11.85 3.70
N GLY A 412 16.91 12.13 4.14
CA GLY A 412 16.29 13.46 4.01
C GLY A 412 16.11 13.99 2.59
N THR A 413 16.11 13.14 1.56
CA THR A 413 16.10 13.57 0.16
C THR A 413 14.71 13.67 -0.46
N LEU A 414 13.86 12.63 -0.36
CA LEU A 414 12.54 12.57 -1.00
C LEU A 414 11.55 11.81 -0.08
N ASN A 415 10.27 11.65 -0.47
CA ASN A 415 9.31 10.83 0.28
C ASN A 415 9.34 9.36 -0.13
N ILE A 416 8.88 8.48 0.76
CA ILE A 416 8.55 7.09 0.44
C ILE A 416 7.07 6.89 0.72
N THR A 417 6.35 6.34 -0.27
CA THR A 417 4.97 5.91 -0.11
C THR A 417 4.95 4.42 0.21
N ALA A 418 4.23 4.02 1.25
CA ALA A 418 4.06 2.64 1.64
C ALA A 418 2.60 2.29 1.89
N GLU A 419 2.20 1.06 1.56
CA GLU A 419 0.84 0.55 1.83
C GLU A 419 0.92 -0.93 2.21
N ASN A 420 0.18 -1.36 3.24
CA ASN A 420 0.14 -2.75 3.73
C ASN A 420 1.54 -3.24 4.15
N ILE A 421 2.03 -2.69 5.26
CA ILE A 421 3.33 -3.06 5.85
C ILE A 421 3.08 -3.87 7.11
N THR A 422 3.72 -5.02 7.25
CA THR A 422 3.64 -5.86 8.45
C THR A 422 5.03 -6.08 9.03
N LEU A 423 5.19 -5.78 10.31
CA LEU A 423 6.44 -5.88 11.05
C LEU A 423 6.23 -6.74 12.29
N SER A 424 7.04 -7.78 12.48
CA SER A 424 6.99 -8.58 13.69
C SER A 424 8.37 -9.01 14.18
N ASP A 425 8.48 -9.21 15.49
CA ASP A 425 9.62 -9.83 16.16
C ASP A 425 10.94 -9.04 15.99
N GLN A 426 10.87 -7.72 15.89
CA GLN A 426 12.05 -6.85 15.93
C GLN A 426 12.63 -6.74 17.34
N ALA A 427 13.96 -6.65 17.45
CA ALA A 427 14.66 -6.59 18.74
C ALA A 427 14.88 -5.16 19.29
N ILE A 428 14.77 -4.12 18.44
CA ILE A 428 14.97 -2.71 18.82
C ILE A 428 13.80 -1.83 18.39
N TYR A 429 13.47 -1.77 17.09
CA TYR A 429 12.36 -0.96 16.57
C TYR A 429 11.69 -1.63 15.38
N GLY A 430 10.37 -1.48 15.24
CA GLY A 430 9.70 -1.81 13.97
C GLY A 430 10.28 -0.94 12.83
N ILE A 431 10.19 0.37 12.99
CA ILE A 431 10.73 1.37 12.04
C ILE A 431 11.63 2.34 12.80
N LEU A 432 12.84 2.56 12.29
CA LEU A 432 13.67 3.71 12.62
C LEU A 432 13.60 4.70 11.45
N ASN A 433 13.02 5.88 11.68
CA ASN A 433 13.00 6.97 10.72
C ASN A 433 13.93 8.10 11.19
N ASP A 434 14.98 8.40 10.43
CA ASP A 434 15.88 9.53 10.67
C ASP A 434 15.81 10.51 9.48
N ASN A 435 15.02 11.59 9.66
CA ASN A 435 14.83 12.68 8.69
C ASN A 435 14.11 12.35 7.37
N MET A 436 13.47 11.19 7.17
CA MET A 436 12.69 10.93 5.96
C MET A 436 11.25 11.44 6.05
N GLU A 437 10.61 11.58 4.88
CA GLU A 437 9.16 11.69 4.80
C GLU A 437 8.61 10.30 4.48
N LEU A 438 7.95 9.69 5.45
CA LEU A 438 7.32 8.39 5.32
C LEU A 438 5.81 8.56 5.31
N VAL A 439 5.18 8.07 4.26
CA VAL A 439 3.74 8.09 4.08
C VAL A 439 3.27 6.65 4.02
N ILE A 440 2.67 6.16 5.11
CA ILE A 440 2.36 4.74 5.29
C ILE A 440 0.85 4.59 5.48
N ALA A 441 0.23 3.82 4.59
CA ALA A 441 -1.13 3.32 4.78
C ALA A 441 -1.14 1.87 5.25
N ASN A 442 -2.03 1.53 6.18
CA ASN A 442 -2.20 0.17 6.72
C ASN A 442 -0.89 -0.44 7.25
N LEU A 443 -0.35 0.13 8.33
CA LEU A 443 0.79 -0.41 9.05
C LEU A 443 0.33 -1.36 10.17
N VAL A 444 0.85 -2.57 10.18
CA VAL A 444 0.73 -3.51 11.29
C VAL A 444 2.11 -3.72 11.91
N SER A 445 2.22 -3.49 13.21
CA SER A 445 3.43 -3.81 13.98
C SER A 445 3.04 -4.66 15.18
N ASP A 446 3.47 -5.92 15.17
CA ASP A 446 3.30 -6.87 16.28
C ASP A 446 4.67 -7.06 16.96
N ASN A 447 4.99 -6.16 17.88
CA ASN A 447 6.33 -6.04 18.48
C ASN A 447 6.26 -5.80 19.98
N THR A 448 7.26 -6.28 20.71
CA THR A 448 7.45 -5.96 22.14
C THR A 448 8.20 -4.64 22.36
N VAL A 449 8.92 -4.19 21.33
CA VAL A 449 9.67 -2.93 21.24
C VAL A 449 8.86 -1.83 20.55
N PRO A 450 9.26 -0.54 20.59
CA PRO A 450 8.52 0.52 19.90
C PRO A 450 8.30 0.20 18.42
N ALA A 451 7.07 0.41 17.95
CA ALA A 451 6.73 0.19 16.56
C ALA A 451 7.43 1.20 15.64
N ILE A 452 7.54 2.46 16.07
CA ILE A 452 8.21 3.52 15.31
C ILE A 452 9.03 4.40 16.26
N HIS A 453 10.31 4.57 15.93
CA HIS A 453 11.17 5.61 16.45
C HIS A 453 11.45 6.63 15.34
N ASP A 454 10.78 7.78 15.41
CA ASP A 454 10.85 8.86 14.43
C ASP A 454 11.69 10.02 14.97
N GLN A 455 12.89 10.18 14.44
CA GLN A 455 13.85 11.17 14.91
C GLN A 455 14.28 12.17 13.85
N SER A 456 14.60 13.36 14.32
CA SER A 456 15.18 14.43 13.52
C SER A 456 16.67 14.59 13.86
N GLY A 457 17.46 13.55 13.62
CA GLY A 457 18.70 13.26 14.36
C GLY A 457 20.05 13.61 13.71
N SER A 458 20.19 13.87 12.40
CA SER A 458 21.54 14.16 11.84
C SER A 458 21.66 15.06 10.58
N ILE A 459 22.84 15.69 10.44
CA ILE A 459 23.53 16.41 9.33
C ILE A 459 22.79 17.34 8.36
N TYR A 460 21.52 17.10 7.99
CA TYR A 460 20.81 17.89 6.96
C TYR A 460 19.85 18.94 7.52
N GLY A 461 19.59 18.94 8.84
CA GLY A 461 18.79 19.96 9.53
C GLY A 461 17.27 19.92 9.24
N ASN A 462 16.78 18.96 8.47
CA ASN A 462 15.36 18.80 8.14
C ASN A 462 14.63 17.94 9.18
N PRO A 463 13.49 18.37 9.73
CA PRO A 463 12.67 17.50 10.56
C PRO A 463 12.08 16.35 9.71
N SER A 464 11.98 15.17 10.31
CA SER A 464 11.25 14.04 9.72
C SER A 464 9.74 14.34 9.63
N VAL A 465 9.07 13.67 8.70
CA VAL A 465 7.62 13.80 8.44
C VAL A 465 7.05 12.39 8.39
N LEU A 466 6.17 12.06 9.35
CA LEU A 466 5.53 10.76 9.42
C LEU A 466 4.02 10.91 9.22
N VAL A 467 3.50 10.34 8.14
CA VAL A 467 2.07 10.25 7.84
C VAL A 467 1.66 8.79 8.01
N LEU A 468 0.85 8.49 9.02
CA LEU A 468 0.22 7.19 9.22
C LEU A 468 -1.27 7.28 8.94
N ASN A 469 -1.72 6.47 8.01
CA ASN A 469 -3.11 6.32 7.62
C ASN A 469 -3.53 4.86 7.82
N HIS A 470 -4.30 4.54 8.85
CA HIS A 470 -4.55 3.17 9.31
C HIS A 470 -3.30 2.52 9.87
N ALA A 471 -3.22 2.38 11.19
CA ALA A 471 -2.16 1.58 11.80
C ALA A 471 -2.64 0.80 13.03
N GLN A 472 -2.15 -0.42 13.17
CA GLN A 472 -2.34 -1.27 14.33
C GLN A 472 -0.98 -1.60 14.94
N LEU A 473 -0.66 -0.93 16.04
CA LEU A 473 0.61 -1.07 16.74
C LEU A 473 0.35 -1.85 18.04
N ARG A 474 0.75 -3.12 18.08
CA ARG A 474 0.32 -4.10 19.08
C ARG A 474 1.52 -4.78 19.74
N GLY A 475 1.27 -5.43 20.87
CA GLY A 475 2.19 -6.34 21.54
C GLY A 475 3.22 -5.71 22.48
N GLY A 476 3.37 -4.38 22.47
CA GLY A 476 4.44 -3.66 23.17
C GLY A 476 4.61 -4.01 24.65
N ALA A 477 5.77 -3.73 25.22
CA ALA A 477 5.91 -3.70 26.67
C ALA A 477 5.17 -2.48 27.24
N SER A 478 4.42 -2.64 28.33
CA SER A 478 3.53 -1.61 28.90
C SER A 478 4.21 -0.32 29.38
N GLY A 479 5.55 -0.30 29.44
CA GLY A 479 6.35 0.90 29.72
C GLY A 479 6.90 1.62 28.49
N ASN A 480 6.76 1.03 27.30
CA ASN A 480 7.26 1.59 26.05
C ASN A 480 6.18 2.42 25.33
N TYR A 481 6.62 3.42 24.57
CA TYR A 481 5.79 4.09 23.58
C TYR A 481 5.70 3.21 22.31
N ALA A 482 4.55 3.26 21.64
CA ALA A 482 4.40 2.70 20.30
C ALA A 482 5.06 3.60 19.25
N ILE A 483 4.92 4.92 19.42
CA ILE A 483 5.55 5.93 18.56
C ILE A 483 6.25 6.95 19.45
N GLU A 484 7.56 7.10 19.27
CA GLU A 484 8.30 8.26 19.75
C GLU A 484 8.69 9.11 18.55
N SER A 485 8.19 10.35 18.47
CA SER A 485 8.50 11.27 17.39
C SER A 485 9.11 12.57 17.90
N THR A 486 10.22 12.97 17.30
CA THR A 486 10.77 14.34 17.39
C THR A 486 10.54 15.15 16.10
N GLY A 487 10.04 14.50 15.05
CA GLY A 487 9.63 15.12 13.78
C GLY A 487 8.22 15.71 13.82
N ASN A 488 7.61 15.80 12.64
CA ASN A 488 6.20 16.15 12.49
C ASN A 488 5.40 14.88 12.20
N ILE A 489 4.20 14.78 12.75
CA ILE A 489 3.34 13.61 12.62
C ILE A 489 1.94 13.98 12.12
N TYR A 490 1.38 13.12 11.28
CA TYR A 490 -0.03 13.07 10.95
C TYR A 490 -0.49 11.64 11.17
N LEU A 491 -1.41 11.43 12.11
CA LEU A 491 -1.94 10.13 12.49
C LEU A 491 -3.43 10.10 12.19
N ARG A 492 -3.86 9.10 11.44
CA ARG A 492 -5.24 8.92 11.04
C ARG A 492 -5.60 7.44 11.20
N ASP A 493 -6.59 7.16 12.04
CA ASP A 493 -6.97 5.81 12.49
C ASP A 493 -5.80 4.95 12.95
N VAL A 494 -5.01 5.50 13.87
CA VAL A 494 -3.92 4.78 14.51
C VAL A 494 -4.40 4.22 15.84
N PHE A 495 -4.25 2.91 16.01
CA PHE A 495 -4.59 2.20 17.23
C PHE A 495 -3.34 1.58 17.86
N THR A 496 -3.24 1.68 19.19
CA THR A 496 -2.12 1.15 19.96
C THR A 496 -2.60 0.19 21.05
N SER A 497 -1.93 -0.95 21.25
CA SER A 497 -2.23 -1.88 22.34
C SER A 497 -1.01 -2.63 22.85
N GLY A 498 -1.00 -2.98 24.13
CA GLY A 498 0.16 -3.57 24.83
C GLY A 498 1.19 -2.54 25.30
N TYR A 499 1.29 -1.39 24.64
CA TYR A 499 2.14 -0.26 25.02
C TYR A 499 1.59 0.54 26.22
N TYR A 500 2.34 1.56 26.65
CA TYR A 500 1.85 2.59 27.57
C TYR A 500 0.53 3.21 27.06
N VAL A 501 -0.43 3.52 27.94
CA VAL A 501 -1.78 3.98 27.54
C VAL A 501 -1.79 5.22 26.64
N ASN A 502 -0.82 6.13 26.81
CA ASN A 502 -0.57 7.27 25.93
C ASN A 502 0.65 6.97 25.05
N ALA A 503 0.53 5.91 24.24
CA ALA A 503 1.63 5.26 23.54
C ALA A 503 2.32 6.13 22.48
N VAL A 504 1.78 7.31 22.17
CA VAL A 504 2.37 8.25 21.21
C VAL A 504 2.95 9.43 21.97
N ARG A 505 4.27 9.61 21.86
CA ARG A 505 5.01 10.76 22.38
C ARG A 505 5.51 11.61 21.23
N HIS A 506 5.11 12.88 21.20
CA HIS A 506 5.59 13.86 20.23
C HIS A 506 6.31 14.99 20.94
N LYS A 507 7.61 15.16 20.66
CA LYS A 507 8.50 16.21 21.22
C LYS A 507 8.41 16.30 22.75
N GLY A 508 8.40 15.14 23.42
CA GLY A 508 8.34 15.03 24.87
C GLY A 508 6.94 15.19 25.48
N VAL A 509 5.90 15.37 24.66
CA VAL A 509 4.51 15.45 25.10
C VAL A 509 3.77 14.18 24.72
N ASP A 510 3.16 13.54 25.70
CA ASP A 510 2.36 12.33 25.50
C ASP A 510 0.97 12.73 24.96
N LEU A 511 0.51 12.04 23.90
CA LEU A 511 -0.79 12.26 23.29
C LEU A 511 -1.80 11.25 23.84
N ILE A 512 -3.02 11.73 24.12
CA ILE A 512 -4.11 10.92 24.66
C ILE A 512 -4.43 9.80 23.67
N GLY A 513 -4.22 8.56 24.10
CA GLY A 513 -4.51 7.34 23.33
C GLY A 513 -5.69 6.56 23.92
N PRO A 514 -5.86 5.29 23.51
CA PRO A 514 -5.00 4.50 22.61
C PRO A 514 -5.33 4.64 21.11
N TYR A 515 -6.40 5.35 20.77
CA TYR A 515 -6.88 5.56 19.40
C TYR A 515 -6.74 7.02 18.98
N TYR A 516 -6.15 7.23 17.80
CA TYR A 516 -5.85 8.52 17.22
C TYR A 516 -6.61 8.65 15.89
N ALA A 517 -7.78 9.30 15.93
CA ALA A 517 -8.69 9.38 14.79
C ALA A 517 -8.17 10.30 13.66
N ASP A 518 -7.78 11.53 14.00
CA ASP A 518 -7.25 12.52 13.05
C ASP A 518 -6.38 13.53 13.83
N VAL A 519 -5.08 13.24 13.95
CA VAL A 519 -4.14 13.98 14.81
C VAL A 519 -2.97 14.50 13.98
N ALA A 520 -2.86 15.81 13.85
CA ALA A 520 -1.69 16.49 13.28
C ALA A 520 -0.85 17.15 14.37
N LYS A 521 0.47 16.99 14.30
CA LYS A 521 1.43 17.79 15.08
C LYS A 521 2.59 18.26 14.18
N PRO A 522 2.81 19.59 14.06
CA PRO A 522 2.05 20.70 14.67
C PRO A 522 0.57 20.74 14.22
N ASP A 523 -0.25 21.48 14.97
CA ASP A 523 -1.70 21.57 14.70
C ASP A 523 -1.96 22.12 13.29
N ALA A 524 -3.05 21.64 12.68
CA ALA A 524 -3.46 22.02 11.34
C ALA A 524 -3.80 23.51 11.18
N LYS A 525 -3.72 24.01 9.93
CA LYS A 525 -4.17 25.34 9.53
C LYS A 525 -5.45 25.25 8.71
N TYR A 526 -6.33 26.23 8.88
CA TYR A 526 -7.64 26.27 8.24
C TYR A 526 -7.79 27.58 7.46
N LEU A 527 -8.35 27.51 6.25
CA LEU A 527 -8.79 28.70 5.51
C LEU A 527 -10.22 29.12 5.89
N SER A 528 -10.84 28.42 6.84
CA SER A 528 -12.13 28.72 7.46
C SER A 528 -11.95 29.15 8.92
N ASP A 529 -12.89 29.94 9.43
CA ASP A 529 -12.90 30.44 10.81
C ASP A 529 -13.15 29.34 11.87
N ALA A 530 -13.43 28.11 11.45
CA ALA A 530 -13.63 26.95 12.31
C ALA A 530 -12.66 25.80 11.94
N PRO A 531 -12.10 25.08 12.93
CA PRO A 531 -11.41 23.81 12.71
C PRO A 531 -12.35 22.80 12.03
N VAL A 532 -11.83 22.06 11.06
CA VAL A 532 -12.60 21.03 10.34
C VAL A 532 -11.72 19.80 10.13
N ASP A 533 -12.23 18.62 10.51
CA ASP A 533 -11.57 17.34 10.26
C ASP A 533 -11.21 17.19 8.78
N THR A 534 -10.19 16.39 8.47
CA THR A 534 -9.83 16.15 7.07
C THR A 534 -11.03 15.65 6.26
N LEU A 535 -10.96 15.79 4.92
CA LEU A 535 -12.11 15.45 4.07
C LEU A 535 -12.59 14.00 4.23
N ASN A 536 -11.75 13.12 4.78
CA ASN A 536 -12.00 11.70 4.84
C ASN A 536 -12.62 11.18 3.53
N LEU A 537 -11.89 11.34 2.42
CA LEU A 537 -12.39 10.81 1.17
C LEU A 537 -12.33 9.29 1.20
N PRO A 538 -13.33 8.60 0.60
CA PRO A 538 -13.32 7.15 0.41
C PRO A 538 -11.98 6.63 -0.12
N GLU A 539 -11.40 5.64 0.53
CA GLU A 539 -10.16 4.96 0.12
C GLU A 539 -10.50 3.66 -0.60
N GLU A 540 -9.98 3.41 -1.80
CA GLU A 540 -10.26 2.16 -2.51
C GLU A 540 -8.98 1.42 -2.84
N ILE A 541 -8.97 0.13 -2.55
CA ILE A 541 -7.85 -0.77 -2.84
C ILE A 541 -7.69 -0.85 -4.36
N THR A 542 -6.46 -0.67 -4.85
CA THR A 542 -6.16 -0.86 -6.27
C THR A 542 -6.56 -2.27 -6.71
N PRO A 543 -7.38 -2.43 -7.76
CA PRO A 543 -7.74 -3.74 -8.30
C PRO A 543 -6.51 -4.63 -8.52
N GLN A 544 -6.55 -5.84 -7.95
CA GLN A 544 -5.55 -6.86 -8.19
C GLN A 544 -6.02 -7.74 -9.34
N LEU A 545 -5.22 -7.79 -10.39
CA LEU A 545 -5.51 -8.57 -11.59
C LEU A 545 -4.24 -9.31 -11.99
N TRP A 546 -4.34 -10.62 -12.13
CA TRP A 546 -3.31 -11.43 -12.74
C TRP A 546 -3.96 -12.62 -13.42
N ASP A 547 -3.46 -12.99 -14.59
CA ASP A 547 -3.98 -14.10 -15.37
C ASP A 547 -2.98 -15.25 -15.31
N THR A 548 -3.28 -16.26 -14.51
CA THR A 548 -2.41 -17.42 -14.34
C THR A 548 -2.52 -18.43 -15.49
N ASP A 549 -3.51 -18.29 -16.37
CA ASP A 549 -3.64 -19.12 -17.57
C ASP A 549 -2.93 -18.45 -18.75
N LEU A 550 -1.73 -18.92 -19.06
CA LEU A 550 -0.90 -18.40 -20.16
C LEU A 550 -1.56 -18.54 -21.54
N SER A 551 -2.60 -19.37 -21.70
CA SER A 551 -3.33 -19.48 -22.97
C SER A 551 -4.17 -18.25 -23.30
N HIS A 552 -4.49 -17.42 -22.30
CA HIS A 552 -5.18 -16.14 -22.48
C HIS A 552 -4.24 -15.00 -22.88
N TRP A 553 -2.92 -15.23 -22.84
CA TRP A 553 -1.91 -14.22 -23.10
C TRP A 553 -1.66 -14.06 -24.60
N VAL A 554 -1.76 -12.83 -25.08
CA VAL A 554 -1.58 -12.49 -26.49
C VAL A 554 -0.39 -11.54 -26.65
N SER A 555 0.61 -11.98 -27.41
CA SER A 555 1.80 -11.19 -27.71
C SER A 555 1.49 -10.08 -28.71
N VAL A 556 2.06 -8.88 -28.52
CA VAL A 556 2.10 -7.86 -29.59
C VAL A 556 3.20 -8.10 -30.63
N GLY A 557 4.01 -9.15 -30.43
CA GLY A 557 5.18 -9.44 -31.25
C GLY A 557 6.44 -8.70 -30.81
N GLN A 558 7.58 -9.07 -31.39
CA GLN A 558 8.86 -8.41 -31.14
C GLN A 558 8.94 -7.06 -31.88
N PRO A 559 9.63 -6.04 -31.33
CA PRO A 559 9.77 -4.75 -32.00
C PRO A 559 10.56 -4.88 -33.31
N ASN A 560 10.07 -4.26 -34.38
CA ASN A 560 10.66 -4.32 -35.72
C ASN A 560 11.74 -3.26 -35.99
N GLY A 561 11.91 -2.31 -35.06
CA GLY A 561 12.93 -1.26 -35.10
C GLY A 561 12.56 -0.02 -35.93
N THR A 562 11.41 0.01 -36.61
CA THR A 562 10.93 1.13 -37.42
C THR A 562 9.61 1.70 -36.89
N ASP A 563 8.49 1.04 -37.16
CA ASP A 563 7.14 1.44 -36.78
C ASP A 563 6.30 0.18 -36.50
N ASP A 564 6.00 -0.04 -35.24
CA ASP A 564 5.29 -1.17 -34.67
C ASP A 564 3.78 -0.93 -34.55
N THR A 565 3.27 0.25 -34.93
CA THR A 565 1.86 0.62 -34.70
C THR A 565 0.89 -0.39 -35.30
N SER A 566 1.12 -0.81 -36.54
CA SER A 566 0.21 -1.73 -37.24
C SER A 566 0.23 -3.15 -36.67
N SER A 567 1.39 -3.66 -36.27
CA SER A 567 1.52 -5.00 -35.66
C SER A 567 0.90 -5.04 -34.28
N ILE A 568 1.17 -4.03 -33.43
CA ILE A 568 0.56 -3.89 -32.11
C ILE A 568 -0.96 -3.82 -32.23
N GLN A 569 -1.48 -2.94 -33.10
CA GLN A 569 -2.93 -2.80 -33.26
C GLN A 569 -3.57 -4.07 -33.83
N SER A 570 -2.89 -4.78 -34.73
CA SER A 570 -3.38 -6.06 -35.26
C SER A 570 -3.47 -7.13 -34.17
N ALA A 571 -2.47 -7.24 -33.29
CA ALA A 571 -2.51 -8.15 -32.15
C ALA A 571 -3.67 -7.83 -31.20
N ILE A 572 -3.88 -6.54 -30.89
CA ILE A 572 -5.03 -6.11 -30.08
C ILE A 572 -6.35 -6.50 -30.76
N ASN A 573 -6.52 -6.19 -32.05
CA ASN A 573 -7.77 -6.45 -32.76
C ASN A 573 -8.12 -7.94 -32.86
N ASN A 574 -7.12 -8.82 -32.87
CA ASN A 574 -7.29 -10.26 -32.98
C ASN A 574 -7.33 -10.99 -31.62
N ALA A 575 -7.07 -10.29 -30.52
CA ALA A 575 -7.10 -10.88 -29.19
C ALA A 575 -8.53 -11.34 -28.81
N PRO A 576 -8.69 -12.52 -28.18
CA PRO A 576 -9.96 -12.95 -27.62
C PRO A 576 -10.51 -12.02 -26.53
N LEU A 577 -11.80 -12.19 -26.21
CA LEU A 577 -12.45 -11.50 -25.09
C LEU A 577 -11.83 -11.92 -23.76
N GLY A 578 -11.45 -10.92 -22.94
CA GLY A 578 -10.89 -11.13 -21.61
C GLY A 578 -9.37 -11.35 -21.60
N SER A 579 -8.71 -11.24 -22.74
CA SER A 579 -7.28 -11.52 -22.89
C SER A 579 -6.36 -10.60 -22.10
N THR A 580 -5.20 -11.16 -21.76
CA THR A 580 -4.02 -10.43 -21.29
C THR A 580 -3.11 -10.15 -22.48
N LEU A 581 -3.01 -8.90 -22.90
CA LEU A 581 -2.05 -8.48 -23.90
C LEU A 581 -0.67 -8.29 -23.24
N TYR A 582 0.42 -8.68 -23.90
CA TYR A 582 1.74 -8.36 -23.38
C TYR A 582 2.71 -7.88 -24.46
N PHE A 583 3.62 -7.03 -24.03
CA PHE A 583 4.75 -6.53 -24.80
C PHE A 583 6.00 -7.29 -24.36
N PRO A 584 6.52 -8.22 -25.17
CA PRO A 584 7.87 -8.73 -24.97
C PRO A 584 8.86 -7.59 -24.70
N TYR A 585 9.78 -7.77 -23.76
CA TYR A 585 10.72 -6.71 -23.40
C TYR A 585 11.42 -6.12 -24.64
N GLY A 586 11.25 -4.82 -24.87
CA GLY A 586 11.78 -4.17 -26.05
C GLY A 586 11.52 -2.68 -26.12
N THR A 587 12.01 -2.06 -27.20
CA THR A 587 11.68 -0.68 -27.55
C THR A 587 10.78 -0.67 -28.78
N TYR A 588 9.51 -0.36 -28.58
CA TYR A 588 8.50 -0.28 -29.63
C TYR A 588 8.36 1.15 -30.12
N LYS A 589 8.40 1.35 -31.44
CA LYS A 589 8.21 2.67 -32.06
C LYS A 589 6.80 2.78 -32.60
N VAL A 590 6.07 3.83 -32.24
CA VAL A 590 4.70 4.05 -32.71
C VAL A 590 4.58 5.35 -33.49
N SER A 591 3.94 5.29 -34.66
CA SER A 591 3.62 6.45 -35.48
C SER A 591 2.24 7.02 -35.19
N ASP A 592 1.33 6.23 -34.61
CA ASP A 592 -0.03 6.65 -34.31
C ASP A 592 -0.59 5.98 -33.05
N THR A 593 -1.78 6.43 -32.62
CA THR A 593 -2.51 5.92 -31.45
C THR A 593 -2.69 4.40 -31.48
N ILE A 594 -2.37 3.76 -30.36
CA ILE A 594 -2.73 2.38 -30.04
C ILE A 594 -4.04 2.39 -29.25
N THR A 595 -5.08 1.78 -29.80
CA THR A 595 -6.39 1.69 -29.14
C THR A 595 -6.51 0.37 -28.40
N ILE A 596 -6.63 0.44 -27.08
CA ILE A 596 -6.94 -0.72 -26.23
C ILE A 596 -8.45 -0.98 -26.32
N GLY A 597 -8.80 -2.06 -27.00
CA GLY A 597 -10.19 -2.41 -27.30
C GLY A 597 -10.98 -2.89 -26.08
N SER A 598 -12.31 -2.88 -26.21
CA SER A 598 -13.25 -3.23 -25.13
C SER A 598 -13.16 -4.69 -24.65
N HIS A 599 -12.45 -5.53 -25.39
CA HIS A 599 -12.25 -6.95 -25.10
C HIS A 599 -10.95 -7.25 -24.34
N ILE A 600 -10.06 -6.25 -24.17
CA ILE A 600 -8.80 -6.40 -23.45
C ILE A 600 -9.01 -6.17 -21.95
N ARG A 601 -8.60 -7.14 -21.14
CA ARG A 601 -8.72 -7.09 -19.68
C ARG A 601 -7.43 -6.60 -19.02
N HIS A 602 -6.28 -6.99 -19.56
CA HIS A 602 -4.98 -6.70 -18.96
C HIS A 602 -3.94 -6.38 -20.04
N VAL A 603 -3.02 -5.46 -19.76
CA VAL A 603 -1.85 -5.17 -20.59
C VAL A 603 -0.59 -5.19 -19.73
N VAL A 604 0.37 -6.05 -20.05
CA VAL A 604 1.64 -6.19 -19.34
C VAL A 604 2.81 -5.78 -20.22
N GLY A 605 3.52 -4.74 -19.82
CA GLY A 605 4.58 -4.14 -20.62
C GLY A 605 5.95 -4.80 -20.53
N MET A 606 6.20 -5.66 -19.53
CA MET A 606 7.52 -6.27 -19.27
C MET A 606 8.67 -5.25 -19.17
N MET A 607 8.40 -4.04 -18.66
CA MET A 607 9.33 -2.89 -18.65
C MET A 607 9.72 -2.37 -20.04
N SER A 608 8.92 -2.65 -21.07
CA SER A 608 9.14 -2.17 -22.44
C SER A 608 9.03 -0.66 -22.53
N THR A 609 9.80 -0.10 -23.47
CA THR A 609 9.77 1.34 -23.79
C THR A 609 8.96 1.59 -25.05
N ILE A 610 8.00 2.51 -24.97
CA ILE A 610 7.28 3.04 -26.13
C ILE A 610 7.96 4.34 -26.57
N ARG A 611 8.31 4.45 -27.85
CA ARG A 611 8.95 5.63 -28.45
C ARG A 611 8.21 6.06 -29.70
N VAL A 612 8.52 7.26 -30.17
CA VAL A 612 7.98 7.79 -31.42
C VAL A 612 8.68 7.18 -32.64
N ALA A 613 7.90 6.79 -33.65
CA ALA A 613 8.40 6.43 -34.98
C ALA A 613 8.67 7.68 -35.83
N SER A 614 9.53 7.60 -36.85
CA SER A 614 9.93 8.77 -37.65
C SER A 614 8.79 9.36 -38.51
N ASN A 615 7.79 8.55 -38.86
CA ASN A 615 6.63 8.88 -39.70
C ASN A 615 5.38 9.25 -38.86
N HIS A 616 5.56 9.67 -37.61
CA HIS A 616 4.46 9.85 -36.68
C HIS A 616 3.46 10.96 -37.03
N THR A 617 2.24 10.83 -36.50
CA THR A 617 1.12 11.78 -36.67
C THR A 617 0.95 12.74 -35.48
N PHE A 618 1.69 12.53 -34.38
CA PHE A 618 1.66 13.34 -33.14
C PHE A 618 2.22 14.78 -33.31
N THR A 619 1.64 15.59 -34.19
CA THR A 619 2.20 16.87 -34.64
C THR A 619 1.56 18.11 -34.00
N SER A 620 0.34 18.01 -33.47
CA SER A 620 -0.40 19.15 -32.95
C SER A 620 -0.21 19.35 -31.45
N SER A 621 0.52 20.38 -31.04
CA SER A 621 0.68 20.75 -29.62
C SER A 621 -0.58 21.34 -28.99
N SER A 622 -1.48 21.93 -29.79
CA SER A 622 -2.75 22.48 -29.31
C SER A 622 -3.83 21.41 -29.12
N ASN A 623 -3.69 20.28 -29.80
CA ASN A 623 -4.58 19.13 -29.69
C ASN A 623 -3.77 17.82 -29.70
N PRO A 624 -3.05 17.52 -28.60
CA PRO A 624 -2.23 16.32 -28.54
C PRO A 624 -3.09 15.06 -28.60
N LYS A 625 -2.64 14.08 -29.39
CA LYS A 625 -3.33 12.81 -29.61
C LYS A 625 -2.86 11.75 -28.58
N PRO A 626 -3.73 10.83 -28.12
CA PRO A 626 -3.29 9.71 -27.29
C PRO A 626 -2.24 8.82 -27.95
N VAL A 627 -1.22 8.42 -27.21
CA VAL A 627 -0.39 7.25 -27.54
C VAL A 627 -1.20 5.98 -27.28
N PHE A 628 -1.79 5.86 -26.09
CA PHE A 628 -2.77 4.83 -25.76
C PHE A 628 -4.15 5.46 -25.56
N LEU A 629 -5.14 4.97 -26.31
CA LEU A 629 -6.56 5.28 -26.11
C LEU A 629 -7.24 4.06 -25.49
N ILE A 630 -7.79 4.21 -24.29
CA ILE A 630 -8.46 3.13 -23.56
C ILE A 630 -9.96 3.24 -23.78
N GLN A 631 -10.57 2.22 -24.38
CA GLN A 631 -12.02 2.17 -24.58
C GLN A 631 -12.74 1.58 -23.37
N THR A 632 -14.04 1.85 -23.24
CA THR A 632 -14.88 1.17 -22.26
C THR A 632 -14.85 -0.35 -22.47
N PRO A 633 -14.40 -1.14 -21.48
CA PRO A 633 -14.43 -2.59 -21.59
C PRO A 633 -15.86 -3.13 -21.61
N SER A 634 -16.05 -4.29 -22.25
CA SER A 634 -17.35 -4.97 -22.35
C SER A 634 -17.92 -5.30 -20.96
N ASP A 635 -19.23 -5.55 -20.87
CA ASP A 635 -19.90 -5.88 -19.60
C ASP A 635 -19.27 -7.05 -18.84
N SER A 636 -18.66 -8.01 -19.54
CA SER A 636 -17.95 -9.16 -18.96
C SER A 636 -16.59 -8.85 -18.31
N ILE A 637 -16.04 -7.64 -18.52
CA ILE A 637 -14.75 -7.21 -17.97
C ILE A 637 -15.00 -6.09 -16.96
N ASN A 638 -14.73 -6.35 -15.68
CA ASN A 638 -15.04 -5.41 -14.59
C ASN A 638 -14.05 -4.26 -14.47
N ALA A 639 -12.81 -4.45 -14.91
CA ALA A 639 -11.75 -3.46 -14.86
C ALA A 639 -10.70 -3.75 -15.93
N THR A 640 -9.96 -2.72 -16.35
CA THR A 640 -8.79 -2.85 -17.22
C THR A 640 -7.54 -2.41 -16.45
N VAL A 641 -6.46 -3.18 -16.55
CA VAL A 641 -5.16 -2.85 -15.94
C VAL A 641 -4.11 -2.73 -17.05
N LEU A 642 -3.28 -1.69 -17.00
CA LEU A 642 -2.07 -1.56 -17.81
C LEU A 642 -0.89 -1.39 -16.84
N GLU A 643 0.17 -2.18 -17.02
CA GLU A 643 1.31 -2.13 -16.10
C GLU A 643 2.69 -2.35 -16.74
N ASN A 644 3.73 -1.87 -16.05
CA ASN A 644 5.15 -2.09 -16.38
C ASN A 644 5.57 -1.53 -17.75
N LEU A 645 5.26 -0.26 -18.03
CA LEU A 645 5.61 0.42 -19.28
C LEU A 645 6.40 1.71 -19.03
N PHE A 646 7.33 2.01 -19.95
CA PHE A 646 7.94 3.33 -20.07
C PHE A 646 7.48 4.02 -21.36
N VAL A 647 6.59 5.01 -21.26
CA VAL A 647 6.14 5.80 -22.41
C VAL A 647 7.06 7.01 -22.61
N ARG A 648 8.03 6.89 -23.53
CA ARG A 648 9.08 7.89 -23.77
C ARG A 648 8.93 8.59 -25.12
N MET A 649 7.98 9.51 -25.20
CA MET A 649 7.71 10.41 -26.34
C MET A 649 8.44 11.76 -26.20
N ALA A 650 9.73 11.71 -25.84
CA ALA A 650 10.51 12.90 -25.56
C ALA A 650 10.59 13.84 -26.78
N GLY A 651 10.31 15.13 -26.57
CA GLY A 651 10.29 16.15 -27.62
C GLY A 651 8.99 16.22 -28.43
N ILE A 652 8.04 15.31 -28.20
CA ILE A 652 6.79 15.24 -28.97
C ILE A 652 5.66 15.91 -28.18
N THR A 653 5.38 17.18 -28.52
CA THR A 653 4.34 17.97 -27.86
C THR A 653 2.93 17.60 -28.30
N GLY A 654 2.77 16.88 -29.41
CA GLY A 654 1.48 16.44 -29.94
C GLY A 654 1.01 15.06 -29.47
N ALA A 655 1.64 14.52 -28.42
CA ALA A 655 1.32 13.21 -27.86
C ALA A 655 0.95 13.32 -26.37
N THR A 656 -0.14 12.68 -25.96
CA THR A 656 -0.50 12.44 -24.56
C THR A 656 -0.36 10.94 -24.30
N ALA A 657 0.30 10.50 -23.22
CA ALA A 657 0.60 9.09 -23.04
C ALA A 657 -0.68 8.22 -22.94
N PHE A 658 -1.63 8.61 -22.10
CA PHE A 658 -2.88 7.87 -21.91
C PHE A 658 -4.10 8.80 -22.03
N VAL A 659 -5.09 8.38 -22.83
CA VAL A 659 -6.44 8.95 -22.79
C VAL A 659 -7.45 7.88 -22.44
N ASP A 660 -8.14 8.07 -21.31
CA ASP A 660 -9.17 7.17 -20.81
C ASP A 660 -10.57 7.59 -21.31
N ALA A 661 -11.12 6.82 -22.24
CA ALA A 661 -12.50 6.99 -22.69
C ALA A 661 -13.47 6.04 -21.97
N SER A 662 -13.00 5.27 -20.98
CA SER A 662 -13.74 4.21 -20.34
C SER A 662 -14.71 4.71 -19.25
N SER A 663 -15.86 4.04 -19.14
CA SER A 663 -16.79 4.23 -18.02
C SER A 663 -16.63 3.18 -16.91
N LYS A 664 -15.57 2.36 -16.98
CA LYS A 664 -15.27 1.29 -16.01
C LYS A 664 -13.92 1.55 -15.34
N PRO A 665 -13.62 0.87 -14.22
CA PRO A 665 -12.33 1.00 -13.56
C PRO A 665 -11.12 0.78 -14.49
N LEU A 666 -10.19 1.73 -14.47
CA LEU A 666 -8.88 1.67 -15.11
C LEU A 666 -7.77 1.75 -14.06
N THR A 667 -6.80 0.84 -14.14
CA THR A 667 -5.56 0.91 -13.35
C THR A 667 -4.35 1.11 -14.25
N LEU A 668 -3.52 2.11 -13.93
CA LEU A 668 -2.20 2.33 -14.52
C LEU A 668 -1.15 2.11 -13.42
N ARG A 669 -0.35 1.05 -13.54
CA ARG A 669 0.61 0.61 -12.49
C ARG A 669 2.04 0.53 -12.97
N ASN A 670 3.01 0.98 -12.17
CA ASN A 670 4.44 0.93 -12.50
C ASN A 670 4.70 1.56 -13.88
N ILE A 671 4.23 2.79 -14.05
CA ILE A 671 4.26 3.51 -15.31
C ILE A 671 5.23 4.68 -15.19
N MET A 672 6.25 4.69 -16.05
CA MET A 672 7.12 5.83 -16.23
C MET A 672 6.74 6.56 -17.54
N ILE A 673 6.68 7.88 -17.51
CA ILE A 673 6.26 8.69 -18.66
C ILE A 673 7.26 9.83 -18.87
N TYR A 674 7.57 10.04 -20.14
CA TYR A 674 8.24 11.22 -20.64
C TYR A 674 7.54 11.68 -21.92
N CYS A 675 6.45 12.44 -21.78
CA CYS A 675 5.50 12.72 -22.87
C CYS A 675 4.97 14.17 -22.86
N TYR A 676 5.54 15.02 -23.71
CA TYR A 676 5.46 16.48 -23.56
C TYR A 676 4.05 17.07 -23.79
N GLY A 677 3.12 16.33 -24.41
CA GLY A 677 1.73 16.75 -24.57
C GLY A 677 0.82 16.36 -23.41
N GLY A 678 1.25 15.45 -22.52
CA GLY A 678 0.55 15.08 -21.29
C GLY A 678 0.80 13.63 -20.86
N ALA A 679 0.59 13.35 -19.57
CA ALA A 679 0.66 12.00 -19.01
C ALA A 679 -0.70 11.28 -19.09
N TYR A 680 -1.74 11.93 -18.61
CA TYR A 680 -3.09 11.36 -18.52
C TYR A 680 -4.16 12.41 -18.78
N ASN A 681 -5.19 12.02 -19.52
CA ASN A 681 -6.43 12.76 -19.67
C ASN A 681 -7.60 11.77 -19.84
N ASN A 682 -8.83 12.24 -19.69
CA ASN A 682 -10.00 11.38 -19.83
C ASN A 682 -11.17 12.09 -20.53
N THR A 683 -11.97 11.28 -21.21
CA THR A 683 -13.33 11.61 -21.65
C THR A 683 -14.38 10.73 -20.99
N GLY A 684 -13.97 9.55 -20.49
CA GLY A 684 -14.81 8.65 -19.71
C GLY A 684 -14.86 9.03 -18.23
N THR A 685 -15.81 8.47 -17.48
CA THR A 685 -16.04 8.80 -16.06
C THR A 685 -15.79 7.60 -15.13
N GLY A 686 -15.08 6.58 -15.63
CA GLY A 686 -14.73 5.39 -14.84
C GLY A 686 -13.86 5.73 -13.63
N LYS A 687 -13.76 4.78 -12.69
CA LYS A 687 -12.80 4.84 -11.58
C LYS A 687 -11.38 4.80 -12.13
N LEU A 688 -10.47 5.62 -11.60
CA LEU A 688 -9.07 5.65 -11.98
C LEU A 688 -8.18 5.28 -10.80
N PHE A 689 -7.27 4.32 -11.03
CA PHE A 689 -6.22 3.95 -10.09
C PHE A 689 -4.86 4.24 -10.72
N LEU A 690 -4.08 5.10 -10.06
CA LEU A 690 -2.69 5.41 -10.44
C LEU A 690 -1.77 4.85 -9.35
N GLU A 691 -0.87 3.94 -9.69
CA GLU A 691 -0.02 3.28 -8.68
C GLU A 691 1.43 3.20 -9.15
N ASP A 692 2.35 3.86 -8.43
CA ASP A 692 3.75 4.03 -8.87
C ASP A 692 3.79 4.64 -10.29
N PHE A 693 3.13 5.81 -10.41
CA PHE A 693 2.89 6.52 -11.66
C PHE A 693 3.74 7.79 -11.70
N ALA A 694 4.79 7.76 -12.52
CA ALA A 694 5.78 8.82 -12.62
C ALA A 694 5.76 9.49 -13.99
N ALA A 695 5.46 10.79 -14.01
CA ALA A 695 5.41 11.62 -15.20
C ALA A 695 6.46 12.73 -15.14
N HIS A 696 7.40 12.73 -16.09
CA HIS A 696 8.53 13.66 -16.15
C HIS A 696 8.58 14.34 -17.53
N GLY A 697 8.39 15.66 -17.62
CA GLY A 697 8.39 16.38 -18.89
C GLY A 697 8.92 17.82 -18.86
N GLN A 698 9.55 18.27 -19.95
CA GLN A 698 10.01 19.67 -20.07
C GLN A 698 8.89 20.69 -20.27
N ASN A 699 7.68 20.27 -20.66
CA ASN A 699 6.51 21.13 -20.83
C ASN A 699 5.38 20.80 -19.84
N GLY A 700 5.68 20.05 -18.78
CA GLY A 700 4.72 19.58 -17.78
C GLY A 700 3.89 18.41 -18.30
N ASP A 701 4.29 17.20 -17.94
CA ASP A 701 3.49 16.00 -18.22
C ASP A 701 2.26 16.02 -17.31
N ARG A 702 1.15 16.58 -17.82
CA ARG A 702 -0.05 16.85 -17.02
C ARG A 702 -0.88 15.60 -16.76
N VAL A 703 -1.41 15.49 -15.55
CA VAL A 703 -2.46 14.54 -15.18
C VAL A 703 -3.76 15.31 -15.03
N ILE A 704 -4.70 15.10 -15.94
CA ILE A 704 -5.98 15.79 -15.97
C ILE A 704 -7.09 14.76 -15.72
N CYS A 705 -7.85 14.96 -14.65
CA CYS A 705 -8.96 14.10 -14.26
C CYS A 705 -10.26 14.90 -14.24
N ASN A 706 -11.19 14.55 -15.13
CA ASN A 706 -12.47 15.21 -15.30
C ASN A 706 -13.63 14.29 -14.87
N ASN A 707 -14.38 14.66 -13.84
CA ASN A 707 -15.55 13.92 -13.35
C ASN A 707 -15.30 12.41 -13.09
N GLN A 708 -14.17 12.06 -12.50
CA GLN A 708 -13.82 10.69 -12.11
C GLN A 708 -13.80 10.50 -10.59
N LEU A 709 -13.75 9.24 -10.15
CA LEU A 709 -13.24 8.88 -8.82
C LEU A 709 -11.80 8.40 -9.00
N VAL A 710 -10.85 9.02 -8.31
CA VAL A 710 -9.42 8.84 -8.53
C VAL A 710 -8.73 8.42 -7.23
N TRP A 711 -7.99 7.32 -7.28
CA TRP A 711 -7.11 6.87 -6.21
C TRP A 711 -5.68 6.77 -6.73
N ALA A 712 -4.78 7.55 -6.12
CA ALA A 712 -3.39 7.58 -6.50
C ALA A 712 -2.49 7.16 -5.33
N ARG A 713 -1.50 6.29 -5.59
CA ARG A 713 -0.49 5.83 -4.64
C ARG A 713 0.87 6.04 -5.26
N GLN A 714 1.72 6.84 -4.63
CA GLN A 714 2.97 7.27 -5.25
C GLN A 714 2.62 7.93 -6.60
N LEU A 715 2.09 9.14 -6.52
CA LEU A 715 1.93 9.97 -7.71
C LEU A 715 3.16 10.87 -7.79
N ASN A 716 3.92 10.75 -8.87
CA ASN A 716 5.04 11.64 -9.12
C ASN A 716 4.80 12.40 -10.42
N VAL A 717 4.60 13.71 -10.33
CA VAL A 717 4.42 14.57 -11.50
C VAL A 717 5.41 15.72 -11.44
N GLU A 718 6.27 15.81 -12.44
CA GLU A 718 7.28 16.84 -12.55
C GLU A 718 7.00 17.78 -13.70
N ALA A 719 7.25 19.06 -13.45
CA ALA A 719 7.03 20.09 -14.44
C ALA A 719 8.30 20.53 -15.16
N GLY A 720 8.09 21.23 -16.28
CA GLY A 720 9.13 22.05 -16.89
C GLY A 720 9.48 23.27 -16.05
N TYR A 721 10.65 23.86 -16.29
CA TYR A 721 11.09 25.10 -15.62
C TYR A 721 10.28 26.36 -15.99
N SER A 722 9.40 26.28 -17.00
CA SER A 722 8.69 27.45 -17.56
C SER A 722 7.20 27.23 -17.76
N THR A 723 6.60 26.20 -17.16
CA THR A 723 5.15 25.96 -17.30
C THR A 723 4.36 26.87 -16.37
N THR A 724 3.21 27.35 -16.87
CA THR A 724 2.22 28.09 -16.07
C THR A 724 0.97 27.26 -15.78
N LYS A 725 0.91 26.03 -16.30
CA LYS A 725 -0.22 25.12 -16.12
C LYS A 725 -0.01 24.24 -14.88
N PRO A 726 -1.08 23.88 -14.16
CA PRO A 726 -0.96 22.95 -13.04
C PRO A 726 -0.42 21.59 -13.50
N MET A 727 0.32 20.91 -12.61
CA MET A 727 0.84 19.57 -12.85
C MET A 727 -0.28 18.53 -12.82
N VAL A 728 -1.17 18.65 -11.83
CA VAL A 728 -2.37 17.84 -11.68
C VAL A 728 -3.60 18.75 -11.69
N GLU A 729 -4.61 18.38 -12.49
CA GLU A 729 -5.89 19.07 -12.58
C GLU A 729 -7.02 18.12 -12.21
N ASN A 730 -7.70 18.43 -11.12
CA ASN A 730 -8.95 17.81 -10.72
C ASN A 730 -10.11 18.74 -11.10
N ASN A 731 -10.87 18.35 -12.13
CA ASN A 731 -12.05 19.07 -12.61
C ASN A 731 -13.31 18.25 -12.35
N GLY A 732 -14.03 18.52 -11.27
CA GLY A 732 -15.26 17.80 -10.92
C GLY A 732 -15.03 16.38 -10.40
N SER A 733 -13.79 15.95 -10.17
CA SER A 733 -13.46 14.61 -9.67
C SER A 733 -13.37 14.57 -8.14
N VAL A 734 -13.50 13.37 -7.59
CA VAL A 734 -13.11 13.06 -6.21
C VAL A 734 -11.76 12.37 -6.27
N MET A 735 -10.72 12.99 -5.71
CA MET A 735 -9.33 12.56 -5.85
C MET A 735 -8.71 12.31 -4.48
N TRP A 736 -8.30 11.06 -4.24
CA TRP A 736 -7.57 10.64 -3.05
C TRP A 736 -6.14 10.27 -3.45
N ILE A 737 -5.15 10.83 -2.76
CA ILE A 737 -3.72 10.62 -3.05
C ILE A 737 -2.98 10.23 -1.77
N LEU A 738 -2.31 9.09 -1.80
CA LEU A 738 -1.34 8.66 -0.80
C LEU A 738 0.07 8.79 -1.37
N GLY A 739 0.84 9.75 -0.86
CA GLY A 739 2.18 10.02 -1.35
C GLY A 739 2.19 10.74 -2.70
N PHE A 740 2.51 12.03 -2.69
CA PHE A 740 2.55 12.89 -3.88
C PHE A 740 3.89 13.60 -4.02
N LYS A 741 4.73 13.25 -5.00
CA LYS A 741 5.96 13.99 -5.28
C LYS A 741 5.74 14.96 -6.43
N THR A 742 6.20 16.20 -6.25
CA THR A 742 6.30 17.18 -7.33
C THR A 742 7.68 17.79 -7.41
N GLU A 743 8.02 18.32 -8.58
CA GLU A 743 9.26 19.05 -8.80
C GLU A 743 9.05 20.30 -9.65
N ARG A 744 9.81 21.35 -9.33
CA ARG A 744 9.91 22.60 -10.08
C ARG A 744 8.68 23.49 -9.90
N THR A 745 8.26 24.15 -10.98
CA THR A 745 7.72 25.53 -10.90
C THR A 745 6.36 25.58 -11.58
N ALA A 746 5.33 25.13 -10.86
CA ALA A 746 3.93 25.22 -11.28
C ALA A 746 3.02 25.04 -10.06
N THR A 747 1.74 25.37 -10.21
CA THR A 747 0.71 24.84 -9.32
C THR A 747 0.78 23.32 -9.34
N PHE A 748 0.94 22.69 -8.19
CA PHE A 748 1.07 21.23 -8.05
C PHE A 748 -0.26 20.53 -8.29
N LEU A 749 -1.33 21.06 -7.69
CA LEU A 749 -2.67 20.54 -7.83
C LEU A 749 -3.69 21.68 -7.89
N ALA A 750 -4.47 21.71 -8.95
CA ALA A 750 -5.62 22.59 -9.10
C ALA A 750 -6.91 21.77 -8.97
N THR A 751 -7.78 22.14 -8.02
CA THR A 751 -9.08 21.51 -7.81
C THR A 751 -10.20 22.49 -8.13
N THR A 752 -11.05 22.14 -9.10
CA THR A 752 -12.19 22.94 -9.56
C THR A 752 -13.47 22.11 -9.57
N ASN A 753 -14.54 22.61 -8.95
CA ASN A 753 -15.83 21.92 -8.77
C ASN A 753 -15.74 20.49 -8.20
N GLY A 754 -14.68 20.14 -7.46
CA GLY A 754 -14.39 18.77 -7.03
C GLY A 754 -13.83 18.69 -5.61
N MET A 755 -13.30 17.52 -5.26
CA MET A 755 -12.69 17.26 -3.95
C MET A 755 -11.33 16.60 -4.10
N SER A 756 -10.32 17.09 -3.39
CA SER A 756 -8.99 16.47 -3.36
C SER A 756 -8.46 16.27 -1.95
N GLN A 757 -8.07 15.05 -1.61
CA GLN A 757 -7.34 14.73 -0.38
C GLN A 757 -5.94 14.22 -0.72
N VAL A 758 -4.93 14.85 -0.13
CA VAL A 758 -3.52 14.47 -0.30
C VAL A 758 -2.94 14.13 1.07
N LEU A 759 -2.48 12.89 1.22
CA LEU A 759 -1.85 12.37 2.41
C LEU A 759 -0.36 12.21 2.15
N GLY A 760 0.42 13.16 2.63
CA GLY A 760 1.86 13.21 2.48
C GLY A 760 2.29 13.54 1.04
N ALA A 761 2.58 14.81 0.79
CA ALA A 761 3.22 15.25 -0.44
C ALA A 761 4.63 15.78 -0.18
N TYR A 762 5.57 15.44 -1.05
CA TYR A 762 6.90 16.02 -1.07
C TYR A 762 7.06 16.98 -2.25
N HIS A 763 7.28 18.25 -1.95
CA HIS A 763 7.47 19.27 -2.98
C HIS A 763 8.94 19.66 -3.08
N LEU A 764 9.59 19.29 -4.18
CA LEU A 764 10.94 19.73 -4.49
C LEU A 764 10.90 21.03 -5.31
N VAL A 765 11.23 22.14 -4.67
CA VAL A 765 10.99 23.49 -5.20
C VAL A 765 12.31 24.18 -5.58
N ASN A 766 12.44 24.57 -6.86
CA ASN A 766 13.71 25.07 -7.41
C ASN A 766 13.65 26.55 -7.87
N SER A 767 12.54 27.03 -8.46
CA SER A 767 12.42 28.39 -9.05
C SER A 767 10.96 28.93 -9.17
N VAL A 768 10.30 29.33 -8.10
CA VAL A 768 8.86 29.70 -8.16
C VAL A 768 8.64 31.17 -8.55
N ASP A 769 7.59 31.44 -9.35
CA ASP A 769 6.95 32.76 -9.40
C ASP A 769 6.14 32.96 -8.10
N PRO A 770 6.53 33.89 -7.21
CA PRO A 770 5.88 34.03 -5.91
C PRO A 770 4.37 34.36 -5.98
N GLY A 771 3.88 34.89 -7.12
CA GLY A 771 2.47 35.17 -7.35
C GLY A 771 1.61 33.94 -7.68
N VAL A 772 2.20 32.80 -8.01
CA VAL A 772 1.48 31.56 -8.36
C VAL A 772 1.33 30.69 -7.13
N PRO A 773 0.11 30.28 -6.72
CA PRO A 773 -0.05 29.39 -5.58
C PRO A 773 0.31 27.93 -5.90
N ALA A 774 0.88 27.22 -4.91
CA ALA A 774 1.21 25.80 -5.02
C ALA A 774 -0.05 24.92 -5.22
N TYR A 775 -1.15 25.32 -4.58
CA TYR A 775 -2.45 24.67 -4.67
C TYR A 775 -3.54 25.70 -4.99
N THR A 776 -4.51 25.32 -5.82
CA THR A 776 -5.72 26.12 -6.06
C THR A 776 -6.98 25.33 -5.77
N CYS A 777 -7.95 26.00 -5.17
CA CYS A 777 -9.24 25.45 -4.81
C CYS A 777 -10.36 26.41 -5.26
N ALA A 778 -11.09 26.04 -6.31
CA ALA A 778 -12.17 26.85 -6.89
C ALA A 778 -13.51 26.10 -6.81
N ASN A 779 -14.48 26.63 -6.05
CA ASN A 779 -15.77 25.96 -5.78
C ASN A 779 -15.60 24.47 -5.40
N SER A 780 -14.60 24.18 -4.57
CA SER A 780 -14.10 22.83 -4.30
C SER A 780 -13.78 22.67 -2.82
N GLN A 781 -13.44 21.43 -2.42
CA GLN A 781 -12.88 21.14 -1.10
C GLN A 781 -11.51 20.47 -1.23
N VAL A 782 -10.56 20.85 -0.37
CA VAL A 782 -9.25 20.18 -0.32
C VAL A 782 -8.81 19.92 1.11
N SER A 783 -8.15 18.78 1.32
CA SER A 783 -7.39 18.45 2.54
C SER A 783 -5.99 18.01 2.14
N LEU A 784 -4.97 18.70 2.65
CA LEU A 784 -3.58 18.54 2.17
C LEU A 784 -2.65 18.31 3.36
N THR A 785 -1.94 17.17 3.39
CA THR A 785 -0.77 16.93 4.24
C THR A 785 0.48 16.90 3.38
N PHE A 786 1.44 17.79 3.61
CA PHE A 786 2.64 17.86 2.76
C PHE A 786 3.86 18.43 3.47
N ALA A 787 5.04 18.09 2.95
CA ALA A 787 6.33 18.71 3.21
C ALA A 787 6.88 19.43 1.97
N THR A 788 7.41 20.62 2.16
CA THR A 788 8.19 21.33 1.14
C THR A 788 9.67 21.20 1.41
N ASN A 789 10.47 21.06 0.35
CA ASN A 789 11.89 21.31 0.39
C ASN A 789 12.24 22.38 -0.66
N GLY A 790 12.73 23.52 -0.20
CA GLY A 790 13.16 24.61 -1.07
C GLY A 790 14.31 25.36 -0.40
N ASN A 791 15.54 25.06 -0.82
CA ASN A 791 16.67 25.98 -0.66
C ASN A 791 17.85 25.49 -1.51
N ASN A 792 18.06 26.09 -2.68
CA ASN A 792 19.40 26.12 -3.26
C ASN A 792 20.05 27.43 -2.77
N PRO A 793 20.99 27.40 -1.80
CA PRO A 793 21.63 28.60 -1.28
C PRO A 793 22.47 29.37 -2.32
N SER A 794 22.71 28.79 -3.50
CA SER A 794 23.35 29.48 -4.62
C SER A 794 22.40 30.38 -5.44
N LEU A 795 21.08 30.28 -5.23
CA LEU A 795 20.07 31.12 -5.88
C LEU A 795 19.65 32.23 -4.91
N ASN A 796 19.99 33.48 -5.25
CA ASN A 796 19.63 34.68 -4.48
C ASN A 796 18.70 35.57 -5.34
N PRO A 797 17.44 35.79 -4.96
CA PRO A 797 16.77 35.42 -3.69
C PRO A 797 16.31 33.93 -3.62
N PRO A 798 15.98 33.41 -2.41
CA PRO A 798 15.40 32.08 -2.23
C PRO A 798 14.12 31.93 -3.06
N GLN A 799 14.04 30.91 -3.91
CA GLN A 799 12.95 30.76 -4.88
C GLN A 799 11.88 29.78 -4.38
N ILE A 800 10.94 30.30 -3.60
CA ILE A 800 9.90 29.55 -2.88
C ILE A 800 8.52 30.19 -3.08
N PHE A 801 7.44 29.42 -2.88
CA PHE A 801 6.07 29.95 -2.92
C PHE A 801 5.83 30.97 -1.79
N ASP A 802 5.33 32.16 -2.14
CA ASP A 802 4.82 33.13 -1.15
C ASP A 802 3.39 32.80 -0.72
N ASN A 803 2.62 32.12 -1.57
CA ASN A 803 1.27 31.65 -1.29
C ASN A 803 1.17 30.14 -1.54
N TYR A 804 0.74 29.37 -0.54
CA TYR A 804 0.61 27.92 -0.69
C TYR A 804 -0.76 27.51 -1.22
N LEU A 805 -1.83 28.15 -0.76
CA LEU A 805 -3.19 27.83 -1.18
C LEU A 805 -3.96 29.11 -1.52
N SER A 806 -4.65 29.09 -2.66
CA SER A 806 -5.62 30.12 -3.05
C SER A 806 -7.02 29.50 -3.15
N ARG A 807 -8.02 30.15 -2.54
CA ARG A 807 -9.43 29.75 -2.55
C ARG A 807 -10.29 30.80 -3.25
N THR A 808 -11.12 30.38 -4.20
CA THR A 808 -12.12 31.24 -4.86
C THR A 808 -13.51 30.56 -4.88
N GLY A 809 -14.58 31.31 -4.61
CA GLY A 809 -15.95 30.79 -4.55
C GLY A 809 -16.97 31.70 -5.27
N THR A 810 -18.17 31.16 -5.59
CA THR A 810 -19.25 31.94 -6.22
C THR A 810 -19.67 33.13 -5.34
N GLY A 811 -19.21 34.33 -5.70
CA GLY A 811 -19.54 35.59 -5.02
C GLY A 811 -18.57 36.02 -3.91
N LEU A 812 -17.42 35.36 -3.73
CA LEU A 812 -16.45 35.65 -2.66
C LEU A 812 -15.13 36.25 -3.18
N GLN A 813 -14.48 37.06 -2.33
CA GLN A 813 -13.10 37.54 -2.53
C GLN A 813 -12.12 36.35 -2.47
N THR A 814 -11.02 36.40 -3.25
CA THR A 814 -9.95 35.39 -3.19
C THR A 814 -9.24 35.45 -1.84
N LEU A 815 -9.21 34.31 -1.14
CA LEU A 815 -8.47 34.14 0.11
C LEU A 815 -7.15 33.41 -0.17
N TYR A 816 -6.09 33.81 0.52
CA TYR A 816 -4.75 33.23 0.40
C TYR A 816 -4.30 32.70 1.75
N LEU A 817 -3.65 31.53 1.76
CA LEU A 817 -2.82 31.09 2.87
C LEU A 817 -1.36 31.46 2.55
N PRO A 818 -0.85 32.59 3.07
CA PRO A 818 0.51 33.01 2.80
C PRO A 818 1.49 32.07 3.51
N ARG A 819 2.68 31.93 2.94
CA ARG A 819 3.78 31.15 3.54
C ARG A 819 4.12 31.61 4.96
N SER A 820 3.99 32.90 5.29
CA SER A 820 4.26 33.37 6.66
C SER A 820 3.33 32.77 7.71
N GLU A 821 2.17 32.26 7.31
CA GLU A 821 1.19 31.63 8.19
C GLU A 821 1.32 30.11 8.22
N THR A 822 2.27 29.54 7.46
CA THR A 822 2.60 28.12 7.51
C THR A 822 3.61 27.85 8.64
N TYR A 823 3.45 26.75 9.38
CA TYR A 823 4.36 26.41 10.48
C TYR A 823 5.70 25.94 9.90
N GLY A 824 6.82 26.56 10.31
CA GLY A 824 8.12 26.14 9.77
C GLY A 824 9.35 27.02 9.95
N ARG A 825 9.28 28.20 10.58
CA ARG A 825 10.50 29.00 10.82
C ARG A 825 11.37 28.38 11.93
N TYR A 826 12.41 27.63 11.56
CA TYR A 826 13.48 27.25 12.50
C TYR A 826 14.89 27.45 11.92
N GLY A 827 15.38 28.69 11.92
CA GLY A 827 16.81 29.02 11.98
C GLY A 827 17.60 29.07 10.66
N SER A 828 18.20 30.25 10.39
CA SER A 828 19.21 30.59 9.37
C SER A 828 18.81 30.43 7.89
N SER A 829 19.14 31.44 7.08
CA SER A 829 18.90 31.55 5.63
C SER A 829 19.69 30.56 4.76
N SER A 830 20.22 29.47 5.33
CA SER A 830 21.10 28.51 4.67
C SER A 830 20.68 27.04 4.83
N ASN A 831 19.54 26.77 5.47
CA ASN A 831 19.10 25.39 5.73
C ASN A 831 17.93 24.97 4.83
N TYR A 832 18.04 23.79 4.24
CA TYR A 832 16.89 23.01 3.75
C TYR A 832 15.93 22.85 4.94
N GLN A 833 14.65 23.18 4.79
CA GLN A 833 13.65 23.04 5.86
C GLN A 833 12.41 22.35 5.29
N ARG A 834 11.93 21.32 6.00
CA ARG A 834 10.66 20.62 5.75
C ARG A 834 9.56 21.15 6.67
N GLU A 835 8.43 21.54 6.09
CA GLU A 835 7.25 22.03 6.82
C GLU A 835 6.10 21.04 6.63
N MET A 836 5.65 20.34 7.67
CA MET A 836 4.40 19.57 7.56
C MET A 836 3.21 20.52 7.76
N MET A 837 2.33 20.60 6.77
CA MET A 837 1.08 21.35 6.86
C MET A 837 -0.10 20.44 6.66
N LEU A 838 -1.10 20.53 7.54
CA LEU A 838 -2.46 20.09 7.22
C LEU A 838 -3.30 21.32 6.88
N VAL A 839 -3.84 21.40 5.67
CA VAL A 839 -4.72 22.50 5.22
C VAL A 839 -6.08 21.95 4.84
N ASN A 840 -7.15 22.53 5.38
CA ASN A 840 -8.52 22.22 5.01
C ASN A 840 -9.26 23.47 4.52
N SER A 841 -9.94 23.35 3.38
CA SER A 841 -10.91 24.34 2.91
C SER A 841 -12.22 23.63 2.57
N GLN A 842 -13.13 23.55 3.55
CA GLN A 842 -14.52 23.18 3.29
C GLN A 842 -15.33 24.37 2.79
#